data_AF-A0A813HPW4-F1
#
_entry.id   AF-A0A813HPW4-F1
#
_cell.length_a   1.000
_cell.length_b   1.000
_cell.length_c   1.000
_cell.angle_alpha   90.00
_cell.angle_beta   90.00
_cell.angle_gamma   90.00
#
_symmetry.space_group_name_H-M   'P 1'
#
loop_
_entity.id
_entity.type
_entity.pdbx_description
1 polymer ?
#
loop_
_entity_poly.entity_id
_entity_poly.type
_entity_poly.pdbx_seq_one_letter_code
_entity_poly.pdbx_strand_id
1 'polypeptide(L)'
;MRRVLLMWVLGSCLEALGRLETAASLFSRCLSRDPGNPVHAYHRGACLLRLGNFRGACCDFDLAVSLCLARRCAPPLMVLICRALAGAALQDRKAEVWADFELARRRVECPGLHVRSIQIKAALSGIGSYGDYQRLVEAPMTPGLEHRHWAAGLLAQTYASPAGVGTTTEVELGALLALLRRLPGLTSLPLEALRDRLCEISSHFVPPGQPLLPDHALWSCILDGSFDIVRFVAEATQPAGSCYGEDSELVLGLPAALMGAPSLESVGRLGVMDCFHGHDPMGPAGDGWLLATLHGVTLLSLPQSALKAMAAGSRESAESGIEDMLHFDDSLEDFRLSPVRIKAAQGAWSKWLILQGNAEAAGDAIFHEVFEAAPSIAKVFTNPQAAQNSKFIAGLNELVTRMDKKDAFMDAVETFSFQHMNFDISPAGFMIFKGAILDAMEHDLQTDFSLDAKDGLSGLVNYVGAAMLFIRKGCALRAQLLSSSWQESHDRGNGKSRKTEQAQAEEEEGDGEFSPGGIRPERRSGDSDGSGSSGNKSSGSSGNRSPTNGGMKAMSMNLPTSFTEMFTINATVMGFGKGAATWMGDCLESFDAIVAHLGSAGRLQEECRTLVLRLSLYDKSIIVLPQFKACLLAALRSTLPKTWTTDHEEAWTWLWDNIVRILEATLDKIPIYEEALQTALSSFSPRQRYKVRSDMYTRFFALCPVGQNFFKQSNTRLHFIADRVLSMTAEWFKDPKGMVSELSALGLKHVGFGIPTELFTPFVTATVQVMRSYRADETIVEAFQWALILTANVLVRTILEGSTVVMKAVNMNSIKSLKTAVAAAPRGERATWLLHIQVGDQFISPLLWALENGSVHVAEAVLKDLLTIRADRARYYFGADTLFEKHPDIVKRLSDRAPQLLPVLLDGLVWRSHRTLENGQKRRVNYFVRHMLIASGGEFSPAIKWISSSG
;
A
#
# COMPACT_ATOMS: atom_id res chain seq x y z
N MET A 1 13.79 -58.68 -5.46
CA MET A 1 12.89 -57.97 -6.41
C MET A 1 12.11 -58.93 -7.33
N ARG A 2 12.53 -59.26 -8.57
CA ARG A 2 11.64 -59.90 -9.60
C ARG A 2 10.70 -61.03 -9.11
N ARG A 3 11.19 -62.00 -8.31
CA ARG A 3 10.35 -63.08 -7.74
C ARG A 3 9.31 -62.61 -6.70
N VAL A 4 9.58 -61.54 -5.96
CA VAL A 4 8.62 -60.94 -5.01
C VAL A 4 7.55 -60.17 -5.76
N LEU A 5 7.92 -59.40 -6.79
CA LEU A 5 6.95 -58.69 -7.63
C LEU A 5 5.94 -59.66 -8.27
N LEU A 6 6.42 -60.79 -8.81
CA LEU A 6 5.55 -61.84 -9.37
C LEU A 6 4.62 -62.47 -8.31
N MET A 7 5.11 -62.69 -7.09
CA MET A 7 4.30 -63.21 -5.98
C MET A 7 3.26 -62.20 -5.49
N TRP A 8 3.60 -60.91 -5.47
CA TRP A 8 2.68 -59.83 -5.10
C TRP A 8 1.58 -59.65 -6.15
N VAL A 9 1.92 -59.56 -7.45
CA VAL A 9 0.92 -59.47 -8.53
C VAL A 9 -0.02 -60.68 -8.51
N LEU A 10 0.51 -61.90 -8.37
CA LEU A 10 -0.31 -63.11 -8.26
C LEU A 10 -1.21 -63.10 -7.00
N GLY A 11 -0.70 -62.59 -5.88
CA GLY A 11 -1.47 -62.39 -4.66
C GLY A 11 -2.63 -61.41 -4.87
N SER A 12 -2.39 -60.26 -5.49
CA SER A 12 -3.41 -59.25 -5.78
C SER A 12 -4.47 -59.76 -6.76
N CYS A 13 -4.08 -60.55 -7.78
CA CYS A 13 -5.04 -61.23 -8.65
C CYS A 13 -5.90 -62.25 -7.88
N LEU A 14 -5.32 -63.00 -6.94
CA LEU A 14 -6.07 -63.97 -6.12
C LEU A 14 -6.95 -63.29 -5.05
N GLU A 15 -6.56 -62.13 -4.54
CA GLU A 15 -7.39 -61.27 -3.67
C GLU A 15 -8.62 -60.72 -4.42
N ALA A 16 -8.43 -60.27 -5.67
CA ALA A 16 -9.51 -59.83 -6.55
C ALA A 16 -10.45 -61.00 -6.92
N LEU A 17 -9.89 -62.19 -7.19
CA LEU A 17 -10.64 -63.44 -7.43
C LEU A 17 -11.21 -64.09 -6.14
N GLY A 18 -11.13 -63.42 -4.99
CA GLY A 18 -11.72 -63.89 -3.73
C GLY A 18 -11.05 -65.14 -3.10
N ARG A 19 -9.88 -65.59 -3.59
CA ARG A 19 -9.15 -66.75 -3.04
C ARG A 19 -8.22 -66.32 -1.90
N LEU A 20 -8.82 -65.68 -0.90
CA LEU A 20 -8.17 -64.89 0.15
C LEU A 20 -7.08 -65.64 0.93
N GLU A 21 -7.29 -66.91 1.26
CA GLU A 21 -6.32 -67.74 1.99
C GLU A 21 -5.02 -67.91 1.19
N THR A 22 -5.15 -68.18 -0.12
CA THR A 22 -3.99 -68.30 -1.03
C THR A 22 -3.31 -66.96 -1.28
N ALA A 23 -4.07 -65.87 -1.32
CA ALA A 23 -3.53 -64.51 -1.40
C ALA A 23 -2.73 -64.14 -0.12
N ALA A 24 -3.31 -64.33 1.06
CA ALA A 24 -2.64 -64.10 2.35
C ALA A 24 -1.37 -64.96 2.54
N SER A 25 -1.39 -66.20 2.04
CA SER A 25 -0.20 -67.07 1.99
C SER A 25 0.89 -66.50 1.06
N LEU A 26 0.52 -66.00 -0.13
CA LEU A 26 1.47 -65.34 -1.04
C LEU A 26 2.02 -64.02 -0.47
N PHE A 27 1.19 -63.18 0.15
CA PHE A 27 1.64 -61.95 0.80
C PHE A 27 2.53 -62.23 2.01
N SER A 28 2.29 -63.31 2.77
CA SER A 28 3.23 -63.80 3.81
C SER A 28 4.61 -64.19 3.24
N ARG A 29 4.63 -64.74 2.02
CA ARG A 29 5.87 -65.06 1.28
C ARG A 29 6.50 -63.84 0.59
N CYS A 30 5.76 -62.72 0.49
CA CYS A 30 6.31 -61.42 0.11
C CYS A 30 6.94 -60.73 1.32
N LEU A 31 6.24 -60.67 2.46
CA LEU A 31 6.76 -60.12 3.73
C LEU A 31 8.07 -60.78 4.17
N SER A 32 8.16 -62.11 4.12
CA SER A 32 9.41 -62.84 4.46
C SER A 32 10.56 -62.66 3.44
N ARG A 33 10.36 -61.89 2.37
CA ARG A 33 11.36 -61.61 1.31
C ARG A 33 11.56 -60.12 1.01
N ASP A 34 10.70 -59.26 1.53
CA ASP A 34 10.69 -57.80 1.41
C ASP A 34 10.02 -57.21 2.67
N PRO A 35 10.59 -57.44 3.87
CA PRO A 35 9.94 -57.16 5.16
C PRO A 35 9.76 -55.66 5.43
N GLY A 36 10.48 -54.80 4.71
CA GLY A 36 10.36 -53.36 4.86
C GLY A 36 9.16 -52.74 4.14
N ASN A 37 8.39 -53.50 3.36
CA ASN A 37 7.42 -52.96 2.41
C ASN A 37 5.97 -53.01 2.95
N PRO A 38 5.35 -51.84 3.27
CA PRO A 38 4.03 -51.77 3.89
C PRO A 38 2.91 -52.33 3.00
N VAL A 39 3.12 -52.37 1.68
CA VAL A 39 2.14 -52.87 0.71
C VAL A 39 1.82 -54.35 0.96
N HIS A 40 2.83 -55.18 1.25
CA HIS A 40 2.59 -56.62 1.51
C HIS A 40 1.84 -56.85 2.83
N ALA A 41 2.08 -55.99 3.83
CA ALA A 41 1.37 -56.03 5.10
C ALA A 41 -0.09 -55.60 4.91
N TYR A 42 -0.34 -54.47 4.24
CA TYR A 42 -1.68 -54.00 3.92
C TYR A 42 -2.53 -55.03 3.17
N HIS A 43 -2.01 -55.62 2.07
CA HIS A 43 -2.77 -56.61 1.30
C HIS A 43 -2.99 -57.93 2.07
N ARG A 44 -2.06 -58.34 2.95
CA ARG A 44 -2.32 -59.49 3.83
C ARG A 44 -3.39 -59.17 4.87
N GLY A 45 -3.33 -57.98 5.48
CA GLY A 45 -4.35 -57.48 6.39
C GLY A 45 -5.73 -57.39 5.75
N ALA A 46 -5.82 -56.90 4.51
CA ALA A 46 -7.07 -56.84 3.74
C ALA A 46 -7.64 -58.25 3.45
N CYS A 47 -6.80 -59.21 3.10
CA CYS A 47 -7.21 -60.61 2.96
C CYS A 47 -7.69 -61.21 4.29
N LEU A 48 -7.00 -60.94 5.41
CA LEU A 48 -7.37 -61.43 6.75
C LEU A 48 -8.67 -60.78 7.27
N LEU A 49 -8.88 -59.50 6.99
CA LEU A 49 -10.10 -58.77 7.32
C LEU A 49 -11.30 -59.38 6.58
N ARG A 50 -11.16 -59.63 5.28
CA ARG A 50 -12.18 -60.31 4.45
C ARG A 50 -12.38 -61.80 4.80
N LEU A 51 -11.46 -62.41 5.56
CA LEU A 51 -11.58 -63.75 6.15
C LEU A 51 -12.13 -63.72 7.59
N GLY A 52 -12.48 -62.55 8.15
CA GLY A 52 -12.95 -62.43 9.53
C GLY A 52 -11.88 -62.64 10.61
N ASN A 53 -10.60 -62.73 10.23
CA ASN A 53 -9.48 -62.78 11.19
C ASN A 53 -9.07 -61.36 11.59
N PHE A 54 -9.95 -60.69 12.33
CA PHE A 54 -9.80 -59.29 12.73
C PHE A 54 -8.51 -59.03 13.54
N ARG A 55 -8.11 -59.96 14.42
CA ARG A 55 -6.86 -59.85 15.20
C ARG A 55 -5.62 -59.97 14.31
N GLY A 56 -5.60 -60.89 13.35
CA GLY A 56 -4.51 -60.99 12.38
C GLY A 56 -4.45 -59.78 11.44
N ALA A 57 -5.61 -59.31 10.97
CA ALA A 57 -5.73 -58.12 10.13
C ALA A 57 -5.20 -56.85 10.84
N CYS A 58 -5.60 -56.65 12.11
CA CYS A 58 -5.07 -55.60 12.98
C CYS A 58 -3.54 -55.55 12.96
N CYS A 59 -2.88 -56.65 13.34
CA CYS A 59 -1.41 -56.72 13.40
C CYS A 59 -0.74 -56.41 12.05
N ASP A 60 -1.35 -56.82 10.94
CA ASP A 60 -0.86 -56.51 9.59
C ASP A 60 -1.06 -55.04 9.20
N PHE A 61 -2.14 -54.39 9.62
CA PHE A 61 -2.32 -52.96 9.39
C PHE A 61 -1.43 -52.10 10.31
N ASP A 62 -1.19 -52.50 11.56
CA ASP A 62 -0.19 -51.86 12.42
C ASP A 62 1.22 -51.97 11.82
N LEU A 63 1.56 -53.13 11.26
CA LEU A 63 2.81 -53.34 10.51
C LEU A 63 2.86 -52.49 9.23
N ALA A 64 1.75 -52.33 8.51
CA ALA A 64 1.69 -51.45 7.35
C ALA A 64 1.89 -49.98 7.73
N VAL A 65 1.30 -49.52 8.84
CA VAL A 65 1.47 -48.16 9.36
C VAL A 65 2.91 -47.93 9.84
N SER A 66 3.50 -48.85 10.62
CA SER A 66 4.86 -48.70 11.13
C SER A 66 5.91 -48.68 10.00
N LEU A 67 5.75 -49.54 8.98
CA LEU A 67 6.61 -49.55 7.79
C LEU A 67 6.46 -48.30 6.91
N CYS A 68 5.27 -47.70 6.84
CA CYS A 68 5.08 -46.38 6.23
C CYS A 68 5.84 -45.30 7.02
N LEU A 69 5.63 -45.22 8.34
CA LEU A 69 6.23 -44.20 9.20
C LEU A 69 7.76 -44.30 9.27
N ALA A 70 8.31 -45.52 9.32
CA ALA A 70 9.76 -45.78 9.27
C ALA A 70 10.41 -45.25 7.98
N ARG A 71 9.68 -45.31 6.85
CA ARG A 71 10.08 -44.74 5.56
C ARG A 71 9.80 -43.23 5.43
N ARG A 72 9.28 -42.59 6.50
CA ARG A 72 8.77 -41.21 6.52
C ARG A 72 7.59 -40.96 5.56
N CYS A 73 6.95 -42.03 5.09
CA CYS A 73 5.78 -41.95 4.22
C CYS A 73 4.52 -41.77 5.06
N ALA A 74 3.61 -40.95 4.55
CA ALA A 74 2.23 -40.94 4.96
C ALA A 74 1.61 -42.35 4.79
N PRO A 75 1.01 -42.97 5.83
CA PRO A 75 0.14 -44.12 5.60
C PRO A 75 -1.04 -43.69 4.70
N PRO A 76 -1.36 -44.45 3.63
CA PRO A 76 -2.50 -44.16 2.77
C PRO A 76 -3.82 -44.15 3.57
N LEU A 77 -4.80 -43.37 3.10
CA LEU A 77 -6.11 -43.27 3.76
C LEU A 77 -6.73 -44.65 4.00
N MET A 78 -6.74 -45.52 2.98
CA MET A 78 -7.27 -46.89 3.07
C MET A 78 -6.56 -47.77 4.11
N VAL A 79 -5.26 -47.56 4.38
CA VAL A 79 -4.54 -48.31 5.43
C VAL A 79 -5.05 -47.91 6.81
N LEU A 80 -5.37 -46.62 7.00
CA LEU A 80 -6.09 -46.19 8.20
C LEU A 80 -7.44 -46.90 8.23
N ILE A 81 -8.35 -46.64 7.27
CA ILE A 81 -9.72 -47.19 7.28
C ILE A 81 -9.73 -48.70 7.57
N CYS A 82 -8.93 -49.52 6.87
CA CYS A 82 -8.95 -50.96 7.11
C CYS A 82 -8.41 -51.37 8.50
N ARG A 83 -7.52 -50.58 9.12
CA ARG A 83 -7.05 -50.80 10.51
C ARG A 83 -8.15 -50.60 11.54
N ALA A 84 -8.78 -49.43 11.49
CA ALA A 84 -9.85 -48.90 12.45
C ALA A 84 -10.93 -50.10 12.17
N LEU A 85 -11.28 -50.49 10.93
CA LEU A 85 -12.31 -51.53 10.62
C LEU A 85 -11.98 -52.93 11.18
N ALA A 86 -10.71 -53.31 11.26
CA ALA A 86 -10.30 -54.54 11.96
C ALA A 86 -10.40 -54.39 13.49
N GLY A 87 -10.25 -53.17 14.01
CA GLY A 87 -10.34 -52.82 15.43
C GLY A 87 -11.75 -52.92 16.00
N ALA A 88 -12.79 -52.48 15.29
CA ALA A 88 -14.15 -52.44 15.86
C ALA A 88 -14.78 -53.80 16.17
N ALA A 89 -14.30 -54.87 15.52
CA ALA A 89 -14.64 -56.25 15.84
C ALA A 89 -13.94 -56.78 17.11
N LEU A 90 -13.02 -56.01 17.72
CA LEU A 90 -12.22 -56.37 18.88
C LEU A 90 -12.56 -55.46 20.07
N GLN A 91 -13.02 -56.03 21.19
CA GLN A 91 -13.40 -55.22 22.37
C GLN A 91 -12.21 -54.60 23.10
N ASP A 92 -11.03 -55.22 23.05
CA ASP A 92 -9.78 -54.68 23.59
C ASP A 92 -9.23 -53.51 22.76
N ARG A 93 -9.64 -53.42 21.49
CA ARG A 93 -9.35 -52.32 20.57
C ARG A 93 -10.63 -51.52 20.24
N LYS A 94 -11.54 -51.35 21.23
CA LYS A 94 -12.76 -50.54 21.07
C LYS A 94 -12.57 -49.04 21.26
N ALA A 95 -11.74 -48.65 22.23
CA ALA A 95 -11.17 -47.31 22.25
C ALA A 95 -10.35 -47.06 20.97
N GLU A 96 -9.96 -48.14 20.28
CA GLU A 96 -9.40 -48.17 18.94
C GLU A 96 -10.54 -48.29 17.86
N VAL A 97 -11.63 -47.47 17.92
CA VAL A 97 -12.74 -47.22 16.92
C VAL A 97 -12.86 -46.02 15.82
N TRP A 98 -12.72 -44.61 15.58
CA TRP A 98 -12.45 -43.09 15.90
C TRP A 98 -11.12 -42.24 15.78
N ALA A 99 -10.02 -42.27 16.58
CA ALA A 99 -8.83 -41.41 16.31
C ALA A 99 -8.37 -41.38 14.85
N ASP A 100 -8.35 -42.54 14.21
CA ASP A 100 -7.94 -42.67 12.82
C ASP A 100 -9.08 -42.19 11.87
N PHE A 101 -10.27 -41.87 12.41
CA PHE A 101 -11.35 -41.10 11.77
C PHE A 101 -11.10 -39.61 11.80
N GLU A 102 -10.75 -39.04 12.96
CA GLU A 102 -10.35 -37.63 13.01
C GLU A 102 -9.09 -37.44 12.14
N LEU A 103 -8.18 -38.42 12.14
CA LEU A 103 -7.03 -38.46 11.21
C LEU A 103 -7.45 -38.61 9.74
N ALA A 104 -8.53 -39.33 9.42
CA ALA A 104 -9.06 -39.45 8.07
C ALA A 104 -9.76 -38.17 7.61
N ARG A 105 -10.72 -37.66 8.41
CA ARG A 105 -11.48 -36.42 8.21
C ARG A 105 -10.55 -35.24 7.97
N ARG A 106 -9.60 -35.00 8.87
CA ARG A 106 -8.59 -33.93 8.75
C ARG A 106 -7.69 -34.05 7.51
N ARG A 107 -7.63 -35.22 6.86
CA ARG A 107 -6.86 -35.44 5.61
C ARG A 107 -7.70 -35.34 4.35
N VAL A 108 -9.03 -35.48 4.46
CA VAL A 108 -9.99 -35.06 3.43
C VAL A 108 -10.07 -33.53 3.41
N GLU A 109 -10.22 -32.91 4.57
CA GLU A 109 -10.27 -31.45 4.75
C GLU A 109 -8.93 -30.76 4.43
N CYS A 110 -7.80 -31.35 4.83
CA CYS A 110 -6.45 -30.80 4.58
C CYS A 110 -5.52 -31.84 3.92
N PRO A 111 -5.54 -31.99 2.59
CA PRO A 111 -4.74 -33.01 1.88
C PRO A 111 -3.22 -32.96 2.10
N GLY A 112 -2.67 -31.78 2.42
CA GLY A 112 -1.23 -31.61 2.73
C GLY A 112 -0.80 -32.03 4.14
N LEU A 113 -1.73 -32.45 5.00
CA LEU A 113 -1.49 -32.61 6.44
C LEU A 113 -0.63 -33.85 6.75
N HIS A 114 0.62 -33.61 7.14
CA HIS A 114 1.59 -34.66 7.45
C HIS A 114 1.30 -35.31 8.80
N VAL A 115 1.14 -36.64 8.83
CA VAL A 115 0.78 -37.40 10.05
C VAL A 115 1.74 -37.12 11.22
N ARG A 116 3.03 -36.85 10.95
CA ARG A 116 4.03 -36.55 11.99
C ARG A 116 3.74 -35.26 12.77
N SER A 117 3.18 -34.22 12.16
CA SER A 117 2.81 -32.99 12.89
C SER A 117 1.50 -33.15 13.67
N ILE A 118 0.63 -34.07 13.25
CA ILE A 118 -0.56 -34.47 14.02
C ILE A 118 -0.13 -35.30 15.24
N GLN A 119 0.75 -36.30 15.07
CA GLN A 119 1.31 -37.09 16.16
C GLN A 119 2.05 -36.22 17.19
N ILE A 120 2.78 -35.18 16.76
CA ILE A 120 3.42 -34.24 17.70
C ILE A 120 2.40 -33.34 18.43
N LYS A 121 1.33 -32.87 17.77
CA LYS A 121 0.28 -32.07 18.45
C LYS A 121 -0.54 -32.90 19.42
N ALA A 122 -0.93 -34.10 19.00
CA ALA A 122 -1.66 -35.04 19.83
C ALA A 122 -0.79 -35.58 20.99
N ALA A 123 0.56 -35.54 20.92
CA ALA A 123 1.48 -35.93 22.01
C ALA A 123 1.23 -35.25 23.38
N LEU A 124 0.29 -34.30 23.43
CA LEU A 124 0.12 -33.32 24.49
C LEU A 124 -1.32 -33.28 25.10
N SER A 125 -2.32 -34.06 24.63
CA SER A 125 -3.73 -33.60 24.74
C SER A 125 -4.89 -34.60 25.01
N GLY A 126 -4.78 -35.54 25.97
CA GLY A 126 -5.90 -36.02 26.83
C GLY A 126 -6.63 -37.38 26.63
N ILE A 127 -6.26 -38.27 25.70
CA ILE A 127 -7.02 -39.50 25.31
C ILE A 127 -6.17 -40.70 24.66
N GLY A 128 -6.34 -41.25 23.41
CA GLY A 128 -5.31 -41.88 22.47
C GLY A 128 -5.37 -43.18 21.54
N SER A 129 -6.32 -43.46 20.58
CA SER A 129 -6.48 -44.81 19.91
C SER A 129 -7.52 -44.83 18.73
N TYR A 130 -7.49 -45.68 17.66
CA TYR A 130 -8.42 -45.78 16.46
C TYR A 130 -9.87 -45.22 16.67
N GLY A 131 -10.57 -45.07 17.87
CA GLY A 131 -11.83 -44.39 18.46
C GLY A 131 -13.36 -44.94 18.60
N ASP A 132 -14.35 -44.60 17.70
CA ASP A 132 -15.83 -44.73 17.43
C ASP A 132 -16.30 -44.60 15.89
N TYR A 133 -15.46 -44.81 14.86
CA TYR A 133 -15.61 -44.58 13.37
C TYR A 133 -16.66 -45.45 12.67
N GLN A 134 -16.57 -46.77 12.84
CA GLN A 134 -17.19 -47.70 11.89
C GLN A 134 -18.72 -47.53 11.79
N ARG A 135 -19.36 -47.04 12.86
CA ARG A 135 -20.80 -46.77 12.93
C ARG A 135 -21.29 -45.63 12.01
N LEU A 136 -20.42 -44.81 11.44
CA LEU A 136 -20.81 -43.67 10.58
C LEU A 136 -20.83 -44.01 9.06
N VAL A 137 -20.29 -45.16 8.64
CA VAL A 137 -20.04 -45.45 7.20
C VAL A 137 -21.03 -46.46 6.59
N GLU A 138 -21.78 -47.20 7.40
CA GLU A 138 -22.57 -48.35 6.94
C GLU A 138 -24.01 -47.99 6.48
N ALA A 139 -24.06 -47.43 5.26
CA ALA A 139 -25.14 -47.51 4.25
C ALA A 139 -26.34 -46.49 4.24
N PRO A 140 -26.76 -46.01 3.04
CA PRO A 140 -27.92 -45.13 2.82
C PRO A 140 -29.18 -45.86 2.28
N MET A 141 -30.33 -45.18 2.22
CA MET A 141 -31.50 -45.63 1.43
C MET A 141 -32.40 -44.49 0.90
N THR A 142 -33.39 -44.84 0.07
CA THR A 142 -34.15 -43.95 -0.83
C THR A 142 -35.31 -43.17 -0.17
N PRO A 143 -35.73 -42.01 -0.74
CA PRO A 143 -36.74 -41.14 -0.13
C PRO A 143 -38.18 -41.69 -0.21
N GLY A 144 -38.89 -41.61 0.93
CA GLY A 144 -40.31 -41.99 1.08
C GLY A 144 -41.31 -40.98 0.50
N LEU A 145 -42.60 -41.17 0.80
CA LEU A 145 -43.73 -40.64 0.03
C LEU A 145 -44.36 -39.33 0.57
N GLU A 146 -44.39 -39.15 1.90
CA GLU A 146 -45.40 -38.30 2.56
C GLU A 146 -45.17 -36.77 2.51
N HIS A 147 -43.93 -36.29 2.40
CA HIS A 147 -43.63 -34.84 2.43
C HIS A 147 -43.45 -34.20 1.03
N ARG A 148 -43.93 -34.89 -0.02
CA ARG A 148 -43.76 -34.47 -1.43
C ARG A 148 -44.78 -33.43 -1.92
N HIS A 149 -45.77 -33.05 -1.12
CA HIS A 149 -47.04 -32.55 -1.65
C HIS A 149 -47.20 -31.04 -1.90
N TRP A 150 -46.27 -30.18 -1.43
CA TRP A 150 -46.39 -28.72 -1.62
C TRP A 150 -45.19 -28.09 -2.33
N ALA A 151 -44.04 -27.95 -1.66
CA ALA A 151 -42.83 -27.40 -2.30
C ALA A 151 -42.34 -28.25 -3.49
N ALA A 152 -42.29 -29.58 -3.32
CA ALA A 152 -42.02 -30.50 -4.41
C ALA A 152 -43.19 -30.62 -5.42
N GLY A 153 -44.40 -30.15 -5.08
CA GLY A 153 -45.51 -30.01 -6.01
C GLY A 153 -45.23 -28.97 -7.10
N LEU A 154 -44.75 -27.77 -6.70
CA LEU A 154 -44.29 -26.75 -7.66
C LEU A 154 -43.02 -27.18 -8.39
N LEU A 155 -41.99 -27.64 -7.66
CA LEU A 155 -40.68 -27.96 -8.27
C LEU A 155 -40.77 -29.16 -9.23
N ALA A 156 -41.61 -30.17 -8.97
CA ALA A 156 -41.84 -31.26 -9.91
C ALA A 156 -42.60 -30.81 -11.16
N GLN A 157 -43.55 -29.85 -11.05
CA GLN A 157 -44.20 -29.28 -12.24
C GLN A 157 -43.19 -28.56 -13.15
N THR A 158 -42.25 -27.81 -12.58
CA THR A 158 -41.18 -27.15 -13.37
C THR A 158 -40.16 -28.12 -13.96
N TYR A 159 -39.89 -29.26 -13.32
CA TYR A 159 -38.86 -30.22 -13.77
C TYR A 159 -39.39 -31.29 -14.74
N ALA A 160 -40.70 -31.59 -14.74
CA ALA A 160 -41.26 -32.74 -15.46
C ALA A 160 -41.59 -32.48 -16.95
N SER A 161 -41.63 -31.23 -17.44
CA SER A 161 -41.89 -30.95 -18.86
C SER A 161 -41.34 -29.60 -19.34
N PRO A 162 -40.34 -29.59 -20.26
CA PRO A 162 -39.88 -28.37 -20.94
C PRO A 162 -40.92 -27.68 -21.83
N ALA A 163 -42.10 -28.28 -22.00
CA ALA A 163 -43.23 -27.72 -22.76
C ALA A 163 -44.43 -27.37 -21.85
N GLY A 164 -44.24 -27.32 -20.53
CA GLY A 164 -45.30 -27.34 -19.51
C GLY A 164 -45.50 -26.06 -18.69
N VAL A 165 -45.13 -24.87 -19.18
CA VAL A 165 -45.29 -23.59 -18.46
C VAL A 165 -46.77 -23.11 -18.48
N GLY A 166 -47.68 -23.94 -17.96
CA GLY A 166 -49.12 -23.77 -18.14
C GLY A 166 -50.02 -24.04 -16.92
N THR A 167 -49.47 -24.49 -15.78
CA THR A 167 -50.29 -24.84 -14.58
C THR A 167 -49.80 -24.27 -13.25
N THR A 168 -48.61 -23.70 -13.17
CA THR A 168 -48.25 -22.78 -12.08
C THR A 168 -48.73 -21.38 -12.44
N THR A 169 -49.55 -20.77 -11.59
CA THR A 169 -49.94 -19.36 -11.80
C THR A 169 -48.76 -18.43 -11.49
N GLU A 170 -48.70 -17.27 -12.14
CA GLU A 170 -47.73 -16.20 -11.77
C GLU A 170 -47.88 -15.76 -10.31
N VAL A 171 -49.05 -15.99 -9.69
CA VAL A 171 -49.28 -15.73 -8.26
C VAL A 171 -48.52 -16.73 -7.38
N GLU A 172 -48.57 -18.03 -7.71
CA GLU A 172 -47.85 -19.08 -6.97
C GLU A 172 -46.34 -19.02 -7.21
N LEU A 173 -45.92 -18.75 -8.46
CA LEU A 173 -44.51 -18.54 -8.82
C LEU A 173 -43.96 -17.27 -8.15
N GLY A 174 -44.72 -16.17 -8.17
CA GLY A 174 -44.37 -14.94 -7.46
C GLY A 174 -44.30 -15.14 -5.94
N ALA A 175 -45.19 -15.94 -5.35
CA ALA A 175 -45.15 -16.28 -3.93
C ALA A 175 -43.91 -17.13 -3.57
N LEU A 176 -43.55 -18.11 -4.41
CA LEU A 176 -42.34 -18.91 -4.24
C LEU A 176 -41.07 -18.04 -4.31
N LEU A 177 -40.95 -17.19 -5.33
CA LEU A 177 -39.80 -16.29 -5.48
C LEU A 177 -39.73 -15.24 -4.35
N ALA A 178 -40.86 -14.73 -3.88
CA ALA A 178 -40.94 -13.83 -2.74
C ALA A 178 -40.62 -14.51 -1.39
N LEU A 179 -40.83 -15.82 -1.26
CA LEU A 179 -40.39 -16.62 -0.11
C LEU A 179 -38.88 -16.88 -0.19
N LEU A 180 -38.36 -17.28 -1.36
CA LEU A 180 -36.93 -17.50 -1.55
C LEU A 180 -36.10 -16.23 -1.30
N ARG A 181 -36.55 -15.05 -1.76
CA ARG A 181 -35.89 -13.76 -1.44
C ARG A 181 -36.01 -13.32 0.03
N ARG A 182 -36.71 -14.05 0.89
CA ARG A 182 -36.71 -13.83 2.35
C ARG A 182 -35.71 -14.73 3.09
N LEU A 183 -35.14 -15.73 2.41
CA LEU A 183 -34.05 -16.55 2.97
C LEU A 183 -32.75 -15.72 2.98
N PRO A 184 -31.99 -15.67 4.09
CA PRO A 184 -30.72 -14.96 4.14
C PRO A 184 -29.76 -15.43 3.04
N GLY A 185 -28.94 -14.54 2.48
CA GLY A 185 -28.03 -14.87 1.38
C GLY A 185 -28.68 -14.98 -0.02
N LEU A 186 -30.01 -15.19 -0.12
CA LEU A 186 -30.76 -15.05 -1.38
C LEU A 186 -31.46 -13.68 -1.51
N THR A 187 -31.49 -12.88 -0.44
CA THR A 187 -32.13 -11.55 -0.36
C THR A 187 -31.66 -10.59 -1.46
N SER A 188 -30.38 -10.59 -1.79
CA SER A 188 -29.74 -9.67 -2.75
C SER A 188 -29.81 -10.12 -4.21
N LEU A 189 -30.21 -11.36 -4.49
CA LEU A 189 -30.25 -11.89 -5.86
C LEU A 189 -31.43 -11.32 -6.67
N PRO A 190 -31.26 -11.06 -7.98
CA PRO A 190 -32.34 -10.62 -8.85
C PRO A 190 -33.37 -11.74 -9.05
N LEU A 191 -34.65 -11.36 -9.07
CA LEU A 191 -35.79 -12.29 -9.18
C LEU A 191 -35.75 -13.15 -10.44
N GLU A 192 -35.20 -12.63 -11.53
CA GLU A 192 -35.14 -13.30 -12.84
C GLU A 192 -34.08 -14.42 -12.84
N ALA A 193 -32.84 -14.15 -12.42
CA ALA A 193 -31.82 -15.20 -12.27
C ALA A 193 -32.24 -16.30 -11.28
N LEU A 194 -32.98 -15.93 -10.23
CA LEU A 194 -33.56 -16.88 -9.28
C LEU A 194 -34.70 -17.72 -9.89
N ARG A 195 -35.52 -17.12 -10.77
CA ARG A 195 -36.60 -17.78 -11.53
C ARG A 195 -36.04 -18.78 -12.55
N ASP A 196 -34.99 -18.41 -13.26
CA ASP A 196 -34.37 -19.25 -14.30
C ASP A 196 -33.61 -20.45 -13.73
N ARG A 197 -33.10 -20.35 -12.49
CA ARG A 197 -32.34 -21.40 -11.79
C ARG A 197 -33.11 -22.10 -10.67
N LEU A 198 -34.44 -22.00 -10.63
CA LEU A 198 -35.29 -22.76 -9.68
C LEU A 198 -35.03 -24.28 -9.71
N CYS A 199 -34.61 -24.82 -10.86
CA CYS A 199 -34.27 -26.23 -11.04
C CYS A 199 -32.96 -26.68 -10.37
N GLU A 200 -32.12 -25.74 -9.92
CA GLU A 200 -30.86 -26.01 -9.18
C GLU A 200 -31.06 -26.01 -7.66
N ILE A 201 -32.28 -25.72 -7.18
CA ILE A 201 -32.64 -25.71 -5.76
C ILE A 201 -33.12 -27.09 -5.32
N SER A 202 -32.47 -27.68 -4.32
CA SER A 202 -32.88 -28.96 -3.72
C SER A 202 -33.39 -28.77 -2.29
N SER A 203 -34.31 -29.64 -1.86
CA SER A 203 -34.74 -29.75 -0.47
C SER A 203 -34.35 -31.11 0.11
N HIS A 204 -33.78 -31.09 1.30
CA HIS A 204 -33.26 -32.28 1.99
C HIS A 204 -33.81 -32.34 3.41
N PHE A 205 -34.43 -33.45 3.78
CA PHE A 205 -34.82 -33.71 5.16
C PHE A 205 -33.75 -34.56 5.86
N VAL A 206 -33.21 -34.05 6.96
CA VAL A 206 -32.27 -34.77 7.82
C VAL A 206 -33.04 -35.34 9.02
N PRO A 207 -33.14 -36.67 9.16
CA PRO A 207 -33.86 -37.31 10.25
C PRO A 207 -33.31 -36.95 11.65
N PRO A 208 -34.15 -36.99 12.70
CA PRO A 208 -33.72 -36.76 14.07
C PRO A 208 -32.49 -37.57 14.48
N GLY A 209 -31.52 -36.93 15.12
CA GLY A 209 -30.30 -37.56 15.62
C GLY A 209 -29.27 -37.96 14.56
N GLN A 210 -29.46 -37.62 13.28
CA GLN A 210 -28.42 -37.83 12.27
C GLN A 210 -27.42 -36.66 12.21
N PRO A 211 -26.11 -36.95 12.06
CA PRO A 211 -25.10 -35.93 11.84
C PRO A 211 -25.07 -35.50 10.37
N LEU A 212 -25.00 -34.20 10.12
CA LEU A 212 -24.77 -33.64 8.80
C LEU A 212 -23.28 -33.31 8.61
N LEU A 213 -22.65 -33.92 7.61
CA LEU A 213 -21.41 -33.44 7.02
C LEU A 213 -21.79 -32.54 5.83
N PRO A 214 -21.63 -31.21 5.92
CA PRO A 214 -22.05 -30.31 4.84
C PRO A 214 -21.07 -30.40 3.67
N ASP A 215 -21.60 -30.62 2.47
CA ASP A 215 -20.78 -30.67 1.25
C ASP A 215 -20.14 -29.29 0.99
N HIS A 216 -18.82 -29.28 0.84
CA HIS A 216 -18.00 -28.12 0.49
C HIS A 216 -18.53 -27.35 -0.74
N ALA A 217 -19.21 -28.05 -1.67
CA ALA A 217 -19.80 -27.47 -2.86
C ALA A 217 -21.19 -26.83 -2.67
N LEU A 218 -21.78 -26.86 -1.47
CA LEU A 218 -23.15 -26.37 -1.21
C LEU A 218 -23.23 -25.17 -0.25
N TRP A 219 -24.26 -24.35 -0.45
CA TRP A 219 -24.88 -23.48 0.56
C TRP A 219 -26.19 -24.12 1.02
N SER A 220 -26.55 -23.96 2.30
CA SER A 220 -27.81 -24.46 2.85
C SER A 220 -28.46 -23.50 3.84
N CYS A 221 -29.80 -23.48 3.85
CA CYS A 221 -30.67 -22.74 4.77
C CYS A 221 -31.62 -23.70 5.47
N ILE A 222 -31.85 -23.52 6.77
CA ILE A 222 -32.85 -24.28 7.54
C ILE A 222 -34.23 -23.69 7.30
N LEU A 223 -35.16 -24.47 6.75
CA LEU A 223 -36.56 -24.09 6.56
C LEU A 223 -37.47 -24.52 7.72
N ASP A 224 -37.14 -25.61 8.40
CA ASP A 224 -37.85 -26.13 9.57
C ASP A 224 -36.91 -27.01 10.41
N GLY A 225 -37.17 -27.10 11.72
CA GLY A 225 -36.32 -27.80 12.68
C GLY A 225 -35.09 -27.01 13.13
N SER A 226 -34.10 -27.71 13.68
CA SER A 226 -32.84 -27.11 14.15
C SER A 226 -31.71 -28.15 14.24
N PHE A 227 -30.46 -27.71 14.12
CA PHE A 227 -29.28 -28.53 14.43
C PHE A 227 -28.67 -28.11 15.77
N ASP A 228 -28.43 -29.06 16.67
CA ASP A 228 -27.53 -28.82 17.81
C ASP A 228 -26.07 -28.94 17.30
N ILE A 229 -25.23 -27.96 17.65
CA ILE A 229 -23.79 -27.99 17.34
C ILE A 229 -23.12 -28.75 18.49
N VAL A 230 -22.76 -30.01 18.25
CA VAL A 230 -22.25 -30.91 19.29
C VAL A 230 -20.76 -31.18 19.14
N ARG A 231 -20.05 -31.23 20.26
CA ARG A 231 -18.61 -31.40 20.36
C ARG A 231 -18.30 -32.66 21.17
N PHE A 232 -17.35 -33.45 20.69
CA PHE A 232 -16.88 -34.64 21.41
C PHE A 232 -15.77 -34.24 22.39
N VAL A 233 -16.03 -34.42 23.68
CA VAL A 233 -15.12 -34.04 24.78
C VAL A 233 -14.61 -35.29 25.47
N ALA A 234 -13.34 -35.26 25.90
CA ALA A 234 -12.68 -36.41 26.51
C ALA A 234 -13.15 -36.67 27.95
N GLU A 235 -13.73 -37.84 28.25
CA GLU A 235 -13.82 -38.29 29.64
C GLU A 235 -12.48 -38.90 30.10
N ALA A 236 -11.89 -38.27 31.12
CA ALA A 236 -10.61 -38.65 31.70
C ALA A 236 -10.72 -39.96 32.50
N THR A 237 -10.68 -41.09 31.79
CA THR A 237 -10.75 -42.45 32.33
C THR A 237 -9.35 -43.00 32.63
N GLN A 238 -9.22 -43.74 33.73
CA GLN A 238 -7.94 -44.31 34.17
C GLN A 238 -7.46 -45.43 33.21
N PRO A 239 -6.13 -45.63 33.06
CA PRO A 239 -5.59 -46.57 32.08
C PRO A 239 -6.02 -48.02 32.36
N ALA A 240 -6.64 -48.65 31.38
CA ALA A 240 -6.91 -50.09 31.39
C ALA A 240 -5.60 -50.90 31.32
N GLY A 241 -5.62 -52.11 31.87
CA GLY A 241 -4.43 -52.94 32.08
C GLY A 241 -3.67 -53.34 30.82
N SER A 242 -2.37 -53.62 31.00
CA SER A 242 -1.40 -53.94 29.95
C SER A 242 -1.72 -55.22 29.17
N CYS A 243 -1.81 -55.12 27.84
CA CYS A 243 -1.94 -56.25 26.90
C CYS A 243 -0.93 -56.20 25.73
N TYR A 244 0.21 -55.54 25.90
CA TYR A 244 1.35 -55.60 24.98
C TYR A 244 2.63 -55.91 25.76
N GLY A 245 3.38 -56.91 25.30
CA GLY A 245 4.54 -57.47 26.01
C GLY A 245 5.85 -56.73 25.74
N GLU A 246 6.83 -57.00 26.60
CA GLU A 246 8.19 -56.50 26.53
C GLU A 246 8.96 -57.16 25.36
N ASP A 247 8.81 -56.62 24.13
CA ASP A 247 9.79 -56.67 23.02
C ASP A 247 9.22 -55.97 21.76
N SER A 248 9.02 -54.65 21.82
CA SER A 248 8.68 -53.83 20.64
C SER A 248 9.09 -52.37 20.83
N GLU A 249 10.30 -52.04 20.39
CA GLU A 249 10.74 -50.65 20.29
C GLU A 249 9.87 -49.85 19.29
N LEU A 250 9.41 -48.67 19.71
CA LEU A 250 8.89 -47.62 18.84
C LEU A 250 7.67 -47.97 17.96
N VAL A 251 6.69 -48.69 18.52
CA VAL A 251 5.29 -48.44 18.11
C VAL A 251 4.97 -47.00 18.48
N LEU A 252 4.91 -46.11 17.48
CA LEU A 252 4.47 -44.73 17.62
C LEU A 252 2.96 -44.71 17.92
N GLY A 253 2.62 -44.95 19.19
CA GLY A 253 1.26 -44.93 19.67
C GLY A 253 0.54 -43.67 19.20
N LEU A 254 -0.72 -43.82 18.81
CA LEU A 254 -1.61 -42.66 18.75
C LEU A 254 -1.50 -41.99 20.12
N PRO A 255 -1.07 -40.73 20.18
CA PRO A 255 -0.78 -40.11 21.45
C PRO A 255 -1.93 -40.18 22.39
N ALA A 256 -1.67 -40.04 23.68
CA ALA A 256 -2.71 -39.98 24.69
C ALA A 256 -3.57 -38.70 24.54
N ALA A 257 -4.37 -38.58 23.45
CA ALA A 257 -5.18 -37.45 22.97
C ALA A 257 -6.39 -37.79 22.04
N LEU A 258 -6.70 -39.07 21.74
CA LEU A 258 -7.78 -39.52 20.84
C LEU A 258 -8.48 -40.94 21.13
N MET A 259 -8.92 -41.41 22.33
CA MET A 259 -9.32 -42.84 22.62
C MET A 259 -10.46 -43.03 23.59
N GLY A 260 -10.35 -42.35 24.73
CA GLY A 260 -11.25 -42.49 25.85
C GLY A 260 -12.62 -42.11 25.34
N ALA A 261 -13.62 -42.85 25.81
CA ALA A 261 -14.98 -42.68 25.35
C ALA A 261 -15.35 -41.19 25.40
N PRO A 262 -15.71 -40.58 24.26
CA PRO A 262 -16.04 -39.17 24.24
C PRO A 262 -17.43 -38.95 24.83
N SER A 263 -17.56 -37.96 25.72
CA SER A 263 -18.85 -37.37 26.07
C SER A 263 -19.25 -36.34 25.03
N LEU A 264 -20.55 -35.98 25.02
CA LEU A 264 -21.13 -35.06 24.04
C LEU A 264 -21.49 -33.73 24.72
N GLU A 265 -20.78 -32.66 24.37
CA GLU A 265 -21.05 -31.29 24.81
C GLU A 265 -21.82 -30.56 23.72
N SER A 266 -22.98 -29.96 24.03
CA SER A 266 -23.64 -29.05 23.08
C SER A 266 -23.04 -27.65 23.22
N VAL A 267 -22.40 -27.17 22.15
CA VAL A 267 -21.64 -25.91 22.12
C VAL A 267 -22.34 -24.80 21.31
N GLY A 268 -23.54 -25.08 20.79
CA GLY A 268 -24.36 -24.12 20.06
C GLY A 268 -25.60 -24.77 19.43
N ARG A 269 -26.40 -23.99 18.72
CA ARG A 269 -27.56 -24.46 17.93
C ARG A 269 -27.76 -23.55 16.71
N LEU A 270 -28.12 -24.14 15.58
CA LEU A 270 -28.66 -23.46 14.40
C LEU A 270 -30.17 -23.70 14.32
N GLY A 271 -30.97 -22.64 14.22
CA GLY A 271 -32.43 -22.67 14.15
C GLY A 271 -32.99 -22.40 12.75
N VAL A 272 -34.31 -22.22 12.66
CA VAL A 272 -35.00 -21.90 11.41
C VAL A 272 -34.52 -20.53 10.87
N MET A 273 -34.31 -20.47 9.55
CA MET A 273 -33.66 -19.38 8.79
C MET A 273 -32.14 -19.26 8.93
N ASP A 274 -31.47 -20.02 9.82
CA ASP A 274 -29.99 -20.02 9.85
C ASP A 274 -29.42 -20.68 8.59
N CYS A 275 -28.32 -20.11 8.11
CA CYS A 275 -27.68 -20.43 6.84
C CYS A 275 -26.19 -20.74 7.02
N PHE A 276 -25.66 -21.70 6.28
CA PHE A 276 -24.26 -22.12 6.35
C PHE A 276 -23.73 -22.67 5.01
N HIS A 277 -22.42 -22.62 4.84
CA HIS A 277 -21.66 -23.22 3.75
C HIS A 277 -20.86 -24.44 4.25
N GLY A 278 -20.53 -25.37 3.34
CA GLY A 278 -19.69 -26.53 3.64
C GLY A 278 -18.23 -26.26 4.02
N HIS A 279 -17.85 -25.00 4.26
CA HIS A 279 -16.52 -24.60 4.76
C HIS A 279 -16.58 -23.81 6.07
N ASP A 280 -17.77 -23.52 6.60
CA ASP A 280 -17.91 -22.70 7.79
C ASP A 280 -17.49 -23.48 9.06
N PRO A 281 -16.62 -22.92 9.92
CA PRO A 281 -16.13 -23.62 11.11
C PRO A 281 -17.23 -23.72 12.17
N MET A 282 -17.79 -24.91 12.32
CA MET A 282 -18.84 -25.18 13.31
C MET A 282 -18.26 -25.25 14.73
N GLY A 283 -18.89 -24.51 15.66
CA GLY A 283 -18.46 -24.41 17.05
C GLY A 283 -17.19 -23.55 17.26
N PRO A 284 -16.85 -23.22 18.51
CA PRO A 284 -15.87 -22.18 18.86
C PRO A 284 -14.42 -22.46 18.43
N ALA A 285 -14.10 -23.67 17.95
CA ALA A 285 -12.78 -24.03 17.41
C ALA A 285 -12.84 -24.74 16.04
N GLY A 286 -13.98 -24.74 15.34
CA GLY A 286 -14.15 -25.48 14.07
C GLY A 286 -14.07 -27.01 14.25
N ASP A 287 -14.56 -27.51 15.39
CA ASP A 287 -14.55 -28.92 15.78
C ASP A 287 -15.93 -29.45 16.22
N GLY A 288 -16.98 -28.65 16.07
CA GLY A 288 -18.38 -29.05 16.28
C GLY A 288 -18.97 -29.80 15.08
N TRP A 289 -19.92 -30.68 15.36
CA TRP A 289 -20.70 -31.46 14.41
C TRP A 289 -22.15 -30.97 14.41
N LEU A 290 -22.81 -30.95 13.26
CA LEU A 290 -24.23 -30.59 13.15
C LEU A 290 -25.09 -31.84 13.40
N LEU A 291 -25.79 -31.91 14.53
CA LEU A 291 -26.67 -33.02 14.88
C LEU A 291 -28.15 -32.60 14.82
N ALA A 292 -28.95 -33.27 13.98
CA ALA A 292 -30.36 -32.94 13.82
C ALA A 292 -31.15 -33.15 15.12
N THR A 293 -31.97 -32.18 15.54
CA THR A 293 -32.75 -32.28 16.79
C THR A 293 -33.93 -33.24 16.67
N LEU A 294 -34.63 -33.47 17.79
CA LEU A 294 -35.70 -34.49 17.92
C LEU A 294 -36.85 -34.40 16.90
N HIS A 295 -37.01 -33.29 16.20
CA HIS A 295 -38.04 -33.10 15.16
C HIS A 295 -37.52 -33.30 13.72
N GLY A 296 -36.22 -33.53 13.55
CA GLY A 296 -35.55 -33.52 12.25
C GLY A 296 -35.29 -32.09 11.78
N VAL A 297 -34.69 -31.95 10.59
CA VAL A 297 -34.42 -30.64 9.97
C VAL A 297 -34.73 -30.67 8.49
N THR A 298 -35.52 -29.71 8.00
CA THR A 298 -35.72 -29.49 6.57
C THR A 298 -34.75 -28.42 6.10
N LEU A 299 -33.82 -28.80 5.24
CA LEU A 299 -32.88 -27.91 4.57
C LEU A 299 -33.33 -27.58 3.15
N LEU A 300 -33.04 -26.37 2.72
CA LEU A 300 -32.99 -25.96 1.32
C LEU A 300 -31.52 -25.72 0.96
N SER A 301 -31.06 -26.31 -0.13
CA SER A 301 -29.66 -26.26 -0.56
C SER A 301 -29.53 -25.79 -2.01
N LEU A 302 -28.45 -25.09 -2.30
CA LEU A 302 -28.02 -24.76 -3.67
C LEU A 302 -26.53 -25.07 -3.84
N PRO A 303 -26.09 -25.45 -5.05
CA PRO A 303 -24.67 -25.44 -5.39
C PRO A 303 -24.07 -24.06 -5.14
N GLN A 304 -22.96 -23.98 -4.41
CA GLN A 304 -22.26 -22.72 -4.20
C GLN A 304 -21.71 -22.17 -5.53
N SER A 305 -21.51 -23.02 -6.55
CA SER A 305 -21.27 -22.60 -7.93
C SER A 305 -22.48 -21.93 -8.59
N ALA A 306 -23.70 -22.44 -8.36
CA ALA A 306 -24.96 -21.83 -8.82
C ALA A 306 -25.26 -20.52 -8.07
N LEU A 307 -25.07 -20.51 -6.74
CA LEU A 307 -25.15 -19.30 -5.93
C LEU A 307 -24.12 -18.26 -6.40
N LYS A 308 -22.88 -18.69 -6.66
CA LYS A 308 -21.84 -17.84 -7.28
C LYS A 308 -22.14 -17.46 -8.71
N ALA A 309 -22.93 -18.22 -9.48
CA ALA A 309 -23.33 -17.90 -10.85
C ALA A 309 -24.57 -16.98 -10.92
N MET A 310 -25.49 -17.03 -9.95
CA MET A 310 -26.55 -16.03 -9.78
C MET A 310 -26.01 -14.75 -9.15
N ALA A 311 -25.14 -14.89 -8.15
CA ALA A 311 -24.37 -13.77 -7.62
C ALA A 311 -23.50 -13.20 -8.74
N ALA A 312 -22.84 -14.02 -9.57
CA ALA A 312 -22.11 -13.56 -10.76
C ALA A 312 -23.01 -13.08 -11.89
N GLY A 313 -24.29 -13.47 -11.99
CA GLY A 313 -25.25 -12.82 -12.89
C GLY A 313 -25.66 -11.45 -12.37
N SER A 314 -25.80 -11.29 -11.05
CA SER A 314 -25.92 -9.97 -10.41
C SER A 314 -24.61 -9.18 -10.46
N ARG A 315 -23.48 -9.88 -10.56
CA ARG A 315 -22.14 -9.33 -10.72
C ARG A 315 -21.74 -9.17 -12.18
N GLU A 316 -22.45 -9.70 -13.16
CA GLU A 316 -22.39 -9.45 -14.61
C GLU A 316 -23.54 -8.49 -14.99
N SER A 317 -24.40 -8.12 -14.04
CA SER A 317 -25.24 -6.93 -14.09
C SER A 317 -24.57 -5.74 -13.39
N ALA A 318 -23.77 -5.99 -12.35
CA ALA A 318 -22.87 -5.02 -11.75
C ALA A 318 -21.48 -4.96 -12.44
N GLU A 319 -21.10 -5.98 -13.21
CA GLU A 319 -19.93 -6.05 -14.10
C GLU A 319 -20.34 -6.12 -15.58
N SER A 320 -21.63 -6.05 -15.96
CA SER A 320 -21.99 -5.19 -17.11
C SER A 320 -22.03 -3.75 -16.62
N GLY A 321 -22.57 -3.48 -15.42
CA GLY A 321 -22.40 -2.19 -14.75
C GLY A 321 -20.94 -1.76 -14.47
N ILE A 322 -19.94 -2.62 -14.71
CA ILE A 322 -18.50 -2.31 -14.66
C ILE A 322 -17.78 -2.65 -15.99
N GLU A 323 -18.17 -3.65 -16.79
CA GLU A 323 -17.63 -3.82 -18.16
C GLU A 323 -18.24 -2.82 -19.16
N ASP A 324 -19.48 -2.35 -19.01
CA ASP A 324 -19.98 -1.13 -19.68
C ASP A 324 -19.24 0.13 -19.16
N MET A 325 -18.58 0.07 -18.00
CA MET A 325 -17.65 1.13 -17.51
C MET A 325 -16.16 0.84 -17.82
N LEU A 326 -15.82 -0.30 -18.43
CA LEU A 326 -14.44 -0.67 -18.81
C LEU A 326 -14.28 -0.89 -20.31
N HIS A 327 -15.38 -1.04 -21.05
CA HIS A 327 -15.51 -0.80 -22.50
C HIS A 327 -15.52 0.69 -22.86
N PHE A 328 -15.04 1.54 -21.95
CA PHE A 328 -14.46 2.83 -22.30
C PHE A 328 -13.11 2.65 -22.98
N ASP A 329 -13.17 2.13 -24.20
CA ASP A 329 -12.23 2.49 -25.24
C ASP A 329 -12.39 4.01 -25.53
N ASP A 330 -11.26 4.71 -25.49
CA ASP A 330 -11.02 6.10 -25.91
C ASP A 330 -11.82 7.27 -25.27
N SER A 331 -12.87 7.08 -24.46
CA SER A 331 -13.61 8.22 -23.85
C SER A 331 -14.29 7.93 -22.50
N LEU A 332 -14.63 8.98 -21.74
CA LEU A 332 -15.45 8.91 -20.52
C LEU A 332 -16.86 9.44 -20.83
N GLU A 333 -17.92 8.70 -20.51
CA GLU A 333 -19.29 9.14 -20.77
C GLU A 333 -19.74 10.35 -19.93
N ASP A 334 -20.74 11.07 -20.45
CA ASP A 334 -21.49 12.08 -19.72
C ASP A 334 -22.19 11.50 -18.48
N PHE A 335 -22.15 12.22 -17.36
CA PHE A 335 -22.92 11.87 -16.17
C PHE A 335 -24.44 11.90 -16.44
N ARG A 336 -25.12 10.76 -16.29
CA ARG A 336 -26.54 10.57 -16.62
C ARG A 336 -27.34 10.07 -15.41
N LEU A 337 -28.08 10.96 -14.77
CA LEU A 337 -29.10 10.65 -13.76
C LEU A 337 -30.41 11.40 -14.07
N SER A 338 -31.54 10.89 -13.58
CA SER A 338 -32.81 11.58 -13.73
C SER A 338 -32.86 12.86 -12.86
N PRO A 339 -33.51 13.95 -13.32
CA PRO A 339 -33.66 15.16 -12.51
C PRO A 339 -34.40 14.95 -11.17
N VAL A 340 -35.17 13.86 -11.05
CA VAL A 340 -35.82 13.42 -9.81
C VAL A 340 -34.77 12.89 -8.82
N ARG A 341 -33.93 11.93 -9.25
CA ARG A 341 -32.85 11.34 -8.43
C ARG A 341 -31.80 12.39 -8.02
N ILE A 342 -31.44 13.31 -8.93
CA ILE A 342 -30.53 14.42 -8.62
C ILE A 342 -31.09 15.29 -7.48
N LYS A 343 -32.36 15.71 -7.57
CA LYS A 343 -33.00 16.52 -6.53
C LYS A 343 -33.24 15.74 -5.23
N ALA A 344 -33.52 14.44 -5.30
CA ALA A 344 -33.65 13.58 -4.14
C ALA A 344 -32.31 13.44 -3.39
N ALA A 345 -31.21 13.18 -4.10
CA ALA A 345 -29.86 13.12 -3.53
C ALA A 345 -29.45 14.46 -2.89
N GLN A 346 -29.63 15.58 -3.60
CA GLN A 346 -29.34 16.92 -3.07
C GLN A 346 -30.20 17.27 -1.84
N GLY A 347 -31.47 16.86 -1.83
CA GLY A 347 -32.37 17.03 -0.70
C GLY A 347 -32.01 16.20 0.53
N ALA A 348 -31.64 14.92 0.34
CA ALA A 348 -31.19 14.05 1.43
C ALA A 348 -29.85 14.51 2.00
N TRP A 349 -28.87 14.83 1.14
CA TRP A 349 -27.55 15.30 1.54
C TRP A 349 -27.61 16.61 2.35
N SER A 350 -28.42 17.58 1.89
CA SER A 350 -28.59 18.85 2.62
C SER A 350 -29.33 18.68 3.96
N LYS A 351 -30.34 17.82 4.05
CA LYS A 351 -30.97 17.43 5.33
C LYS A 351 -29.95 16.82 6.30
N TRP A 352 -29.16 15.86 5.81
CA TRP A 352 -28.21 15.11 6.63
C TRP A 352 -27.07 15.98 7.17
N LEU A 353 -26.51 16.88 6.35
CA LEU A 353 -25.52 17.87 6.82
C LEU A 353 -26.09 18.84 7.87
N ILE A 354 -27.39 19.16 7.83
CA ILE A 354 -28.04 19.95 8.87
C ILE A 354 -28.20 19.15 10.18
N LEU A 355 -28.56 17.86 10.08
CA LEU A 355 -28.69 16.95 11.23
C LEU A 355 -27.35 16.72 11.94
N GLN A 356 -26.27 16.54 11.17
CA GLN A 356 -24.89 16.43 11.67
C GLN A 356 -24.33 17.75 12.22
N GLY A 357 -24.94 18.89 11.89
CA GLY A 357 -24.66 20.21 12.46
C GLY A 357 -23.33 20.87 12.04
N ASN A 358 -22.29 20.10 11.74
CA ASN A 358 -21.02 20.59 11.18
C ASN A 358 -20.30 19.52 10.34
N ALA A 359 -19.33 19.96 9.52
CA ALA A 359 -18.59 19.11 8.58
C ALA A 359 -17.54 18.17 9.23
N GLU A 360 -17.16 18.43 10.49
CA GLU A 360 -16.25 17.55 11.24
C GLU A 360 -17.01 16.31 11.73
N ALA A 361 -18.20 16.49 12.31
CA ALA A 361 -19.09 15.42 12.75
C ALA A 361 -19.63 14.58 11.59
N ALA A 362 -20.10 15.23 10.51
CA ALA A 362 -20.55 14.53 9.30
C ALA A 362 -19.43 13.66 8.70
N GLY A 363 -18.19 14.15 8.68
CA GLY A 363 -17.07 13.36 8.21
C GLY A 363 -16.70 12.23 9.16
N ASP A 364 -16.89 12.42 10.48
CA ASP A 364 -16.61 11.39 11.49
C ASP A 364 -17.58 10.22 11.39
N ALA A 365 -18.87 10.50 11.14
CA ALA A 365 -19.88 9.46 10.88
C ALA A 365 -19.49 8.56 9.69
N ILE A 366 -19.02 9.14 8.58
CA ILE A 366 -18.57 8.35 7.42
C ILE A 366 -17.24 7.62 7.71
N PHE A 367 -16.27 8.28 8.35
CA PHE A 367 -14.98 7.63 8.63
C PHE A 367 -15.09 6.54 9.70
N HIS A 368 -16.06 6.62 10.62
CA HIS A 368 -16.42 5.52 11.52
C HIS A 368 -16.78 4.26 10.74
N GLU A 369 -17.77 4.34 9.83
CA GLU A 369 -18.20 3.21 9.00
C GLU A 369 -17.07 2.71 8.06
N VAL A 370 -16.24 3.61 7.50
CA VAL A 370 -15.06 3.20 6.70
C VAL A 370 -14.05 2.41 7.55
N PHE A 371 -13.84 2.77 8.82
CA PHE A 371 -12.84 2.13 9.67
C PHE A 371 -13.35 0.85 10.34
N GLU A 372 -14.66 0.72 10.61
CA GLU A 372 -15.28 -0.56 10.98
C GLU A 372 -15.28 -1.53 9.79
N ALA A 373 -15.68 -1.08 8.59
CA ALA A 373 -15.69 -1.91 7.38
C ALA A 373 -14.28 -2.31 6.91
N ALA A 374 -13.27 -1.47 7.16
CA ALA A 374 -11.88 -1.74 6.76
C ALA A 374 -10.82 -1.15 7.73
N PRO A 375 -10.57 -1.81 8.90
CA PRO A 375 -9.61 -1.33 9.90
C PRO A 375 -8.15 -1.20 9.43
N SER A 376 -7.82 -1.77 8.26
CA SER A 376 -6.53 -1.61 7.59
C SER A 376 -6.34 -0.21 7.00
N ILE A 377 -7.42 0.42 6.50
CA ILE A 377 -7.40 1.71 5.81
C ILE A 377 -7.06 2.86 6.76
N ALA A 378 -7.46 2.77 8.03
CA ALA A 378 -7.14 3.77 9.06
C ALA A 378 -5.63 4.09 9.17
N LYS A 379 -4.75 3.14 8.83
CA LYS A 379 -3.28 3.32 8.89
C LYS A 379 -2.71 4.16 7.74
N VAL A 380 -3.48 4.38 6.68
CA VAL A 380 -3.10 5.25 5.55
C VAL A 380 -3.32 6.73 5.92
N PHE A 381 -4.30 6.99 6.77
CA PHE A 381 -4.64 8.34 7.22
C PHE A 381 -3.75 8.80 8.37
N THR A 382 -2.86 9.75 8.07
CA THR A 382 -1.84 10.28 9.00
C THR A 382 -2.05 11.74 9.37
N ASN A 383 -3.12 12.37 8.87
CA ASN A 383 -3.54 13.73 9.18
C ASN A 383 -4.43 13.76 10.45
N PRO A 384 -4.57 14.91 11.13
CA PRO A 384 -5.58 15.07 12.18
C PRO A 384 -7.01 14.86 11.66
N GLN A 385 -7.72 13.90 12.26
CA GLN A 385 -9.06 13.44 11.88
C GLN A 385 -10.05 14.59 11.61
N ALA A 386 -10.17 15.54 12.54
CA ALA A 386 -10.97 16.76 12.39
C ALA A 386 -10.78 17.51 11.05
N ALA A 387 -9.52 17.70 10.64
CA ALA A 387 -9.14 18.41 9.43
C ALA A 387 -9.30 17.56 8.16
N GLN A 388 -9.25 16.23 8.29
CA GLN A 388 -9.54 15.27 7.23
C GLN A 388 -11.06 15.19 6.97
N ASN A 389 -11.86 14.97 8.02
CA ASN A 389 -13.31 14.92 7.99
C ASN A 389 -13.89 16.15 7.30
N SER A 390 -13.47 17.34 7.74
CA SER A 390 -13.90 18.63 7.18
C SER A 390 -13.56 18.79 5.69
N LYS A 391 -12.39 18.34 5.24
CA LYS A 391 -11.98 18.40 3.83
C LYS A 391 -12.75 17.40 2.96
N PHE A 392 -12.97 16.19 3.47
CA PHE A 392 -13.69 15.13 2.78
C PHE A 392 -15.16 15.51 2.53
N ILE A 393 -15.84 16.02 3.56
CA ILE A 393 -17.22 16.54 3.44
C ILE A 393 -17.30 17.74 2.49
N ALA A 394 -16.32 18.66 2.51
CA ALA A 394 -16.30 19.78 1.57
C ALA A 394 -16.23 19.31 0.11
N GLY A 395 -15.38 18.32 -0.20
CA GLY A 395 -15.27 17.75 -1.55
C GLY A 395 -16.52 16.99 -2.00
N LEU A 396 -17.09 16.13 -1.16
CA LEU A 396 -18.36 15.45 -1.48
C LEU A 396 -19.51 16.45 -1.66
N ASN A 397 -19.58 17.49 -0.83
CA ASN A 397 -20.59 18.53 -0.96
C ASN A 397 -20.46 19.34 -2.26
N GLU A 398 -19.24 19.64 -2.71
CA GLU A 398 -19.00 20.28 -4.01
C GLU A 398 -19.51 19.42 -5.18
N LEU A 399 -19.32 18.11 -5.11
CA LEU A 399 -19.81 17.15 -6.11
C LEU A 399 -21.35 17.05 -6.09
N VAL A 400 -21.97 16.82 -4.93
CA VAL A 400 -23.44 16.69 -4.80
C VAL A 400 -24.16 17.97 -5.23
N THR A 401 -23.68 19.15 -4.81
CA THR A 401 -24.34 20.43 -5.10
C THR A 401 -24.18 20.91 -6.55
N ARG A 402 -23.41 20.20 -7.38
CA ARG A 402 -23.24 20.48 -8.82
C ARG A 402 -23.83 19.44 -9.76
N MET A 403 -24.40 18.33 -9.26
CA MET A 403 -25.03 17.27 -10.08
C MET A 403 -26.06 17.77 -11.12
N ASP A 404 -26.60 18.99 -10.97
CA ASP A 404 -27.54 19.65 -11.88
C ASP A 404 -26.87 20.43 -13.04
N LYS A 405 -25.55 20.63 -13.02
CA LYS A 405 -24.80 21.55 -13.90
C LYS A 405 -23.64 20.82 -14.57
N LYS A 406 -23.87 20.27 -15.77
CA LYS A 406 -22.91 19.42 -16.51
C LYS A 406 -21.47 19.91 -16.42
N ASP A 407 -21.17 21.11 -16.94
CA ASP A 407 -19.79 21.56 -17.11
C ASP A 407 -19.10 21.76 -15.75
N ALA A 408 -19.74 22.48 -14.82
CA ALA A 408 -19.22 22.72 -13.48
C ALA A 408 -19.13 21.46 -12.59
N PHE A 409 -19.88 20.40 -12.93
CA PHE A 409 -19.76 19.08 -12.35
C PHE A 409 -18.54 18.34 -12.90
N MET A 410 -18.33 18.36 -14.22
CA MET A 410 -17.14 17.76 -14.85
C MET A 410 -15.86 18.42 -14.34
N ASP A 411 -15.82 19.75 -14.23
CA ASP A 411 -14.70 20.50 -13.63
C ASP A 411 -14.40 20.02 -12.19
N ALA A 412 -15.44 19.75 -11.40
CA ALA A 412 -15.31 19.26 -10.03
C ALA A 412 -14.80 17.81 -9.99
N VAL A 413 -15.30 16.93 -10.87
CA VAL A 413 -14.85 15.54 -10.98
C VAL A 413 -13.40 15.44 -11.48
N GLU A 414 -13.01 16.24 -12.47
CA GLU A 414 -11.61 16.38 -12.94
C GLU A 414 -10.71 16.83 -11.78
N THR A 415 -11.09 17.91 -11.11
CA THR A 415 -10.33 18.47 -9.97
C THR A 415 -10.19 17.47 -8.81
N PHE A 416 -11.28 16.80 -8.43
CA PHE A 416 -11.28 15.79 -7.37
C PHE A 416 -10.42 14.57 -7.74
N SER A 417 -10.41 14.18 -9.02
CA SER A 417 -9.58 13.08 -9.53
C SER A 417 -8.08 13.43 -9.49
N PHE A 418 -7.70 14.64 -9.92
CA PHE A 418 -6.32 15.11 -9.82
C PHE A 418 -5.82 15.24 -8.38
N GLN A 419 -6.67 15.66 -7.42
CA GLN A 419 -6.31 15.70 -6.01
C GLN A 419 -5.94 14.31 -5.44
N HIS A 420 -6.60 13.25 -5.92
CA HIS A 420 -6.37 11.89 -5.44
C HIS A 420 -5.29 11.10 -6.21
N MET A 421 -4.68 11.68 -7.25
CA MET A 421 -3.77 10.99 -8.17
C MET A 421 -2.57 10.29 -7.49
N ASN A 422 -2.06 10.82 -6.38
CA ASN A 422 -0.91 10.25 -5.66
C ASN A 422 -1.25 9.17 -4.62
N PHE A 423 -2.53 8.96 -4.31
CA PHE A 423 -2.95 7.89 -3.41
C PHE A 423 -3.10 6.59 -4.20
N ASP A 424 -3.03 5.44 -3.52
CA ASP A 424 -3.33 4.17 -4.17
C ASP A 424 -4.82 3.83 -4.02
N ILE A 425 -5.55 3.95 -5.12
CA ILE A 425 -7.01 3.81 -5.15
C ILE A 425 -7.38 2.55 -5.93
N SER A 426 -8.13 1.67 -5.28
CA SER A 426 -8.63 0.43 -5.88
C SER A 426 -10.16 0.44 -5.98
N PRO A 427 -10.77 -0.32 -6.90
CA PRO A 427 -12.23 -0.48 -6.97
C PRO A 427 -12.84 -0.97 -5.65
N ALA A 428 -12.14 -1.87 -4.94
CA ALA A 428 -12.54 -2.33 -3.61
C ALA A 428 -12.57 -1.19 -2.58
N GLY A 429 -11.57 -0.30 -2.61
CA GLY A 429 -11.55 0.91 -1.77
C GLY A 429 -12.75 1.83 -2.04
N PHE A 430 -13.07 2.08 -3.31
CA PHE A 430 -14.26 2.86 -3.68
C PHE A 430 -15.57 2.26 -3.16
N MET A 431 -15.71 0.93 -3.22
CA MET A 431 -16.93 0.26 -2.72
C MET A 431 -17.08 0.36 -1.20
N ILE A 432 -15.97 0.35 -0.44
CA ILE A 432 -15.98 0.58 1.02
C ILE A 432 -16.45 2.00 1.34
N PHE A 433 -15.87 3.02 0.69
CA PHE A 433 -16.30 4.42 0.86
C PHE A 433 -17.74 4.64 0.41
N LYS A 434 -18.19 3.98 -0.67
CA LYS A 434 -19.57 4.04 -1.14
C LYS A 434 -20.56 3.47 -0.11
N GLY A 435 -20.25 2.32 0.48
CA GLY A 435 -21.05 1.73 1.56
C GLY A 435 -21.18 2.72 2.71
N ALA A 436 -20.04 3.07 3.33
CA ALA A 436 -19.98 3.99 4.47
C ALA A 436 -20.73 5.33 4.27
N ILE A 437 -20.70 5.93 3.08
CA ILE A 437 -21.48 7.15 2.77
C ILE A 437 -22.99 6.89 2.81
N LEU A 438 -23.45 5.77 2.23
CA LEU A 438 -24.86 5.42 2.18
C LEU A 438 -25.38 4.91 3.54
N ASP A 439 -24.57 4.11 4.23
CA ASP A 439 -24.93 3.47 5.50
C ASP A 439 -25.02 4.52 6.64
N ALA A 440 -24.08 5.47 6.72
CA ALA A 440 -24.15 6.59 7.67
C ALA A 440 -25.37 7.50 7.41
N MET A 441 -25.74 7.72 6.14
CA MET A 441 -26.95 8.48 5.80
C MET A 441 -28.24 7.71 6.09
N GLU A 442 -28.25 6.39 5.89
CA GLU A 442 -29.42 5.53 6.14
C GLU A 442 -29.69 5.34 7.64
N HIS A 443 -28.63 5.24 8.46
CA HIS A 443 -28.72 5.23 9.92
C HIS A 443 -29.40 6.50 10.48
N ASP A 444 -29.04 7.68 9.95
CA ASP A 444 -29.48 8.97 10.48
C ASP A 444 -30.82 9.45 9.89
N LEU A 445 -31.04 9.27 8.59
CA LEU A 445 -32.26 9.72 7.92
C LEU A 445 -33.38 8.67 7.96
N GLN A 446 -33.04 7.38 8.02
CA GLN A 446 -34.00 6.27 8.12
C GLN A 446 -35.13 6.37 7.07
N THR A 447 -36.38 6.59 7.50
CA THR A 447 -37.54 6.72 6.60
C THR A 447 -37.51 7.95 5.69
N ASP A 448 -36.70 8.95 6.00
CA ASP A 448 -36.50 10.15 5.17
C ASP A 448 -35.49 9.92 4.03
N PHE A 449 -34.77 8.78 4.00
CA PHE A 449 -33.84 8.41 2.93
C PHE A 449 -34.57 7.65 1.82
N SER A 450 -35.09 8.39 0.83
CA SER A 450 -35.82 7.78 -0.28
C SER A 450 -34.91 6.94 -1.20
N LEU A 451 -35.50 5.93 -1.84
CA LEU A 451 -34.79 5.10 -2.83
C LEU A 451 -34.19 5.94 -3.97
N ASP A 452 -34.88 6.99 -4.44
CA ASP A 452 -34.34 7.92 -5.44
C ASP A 452 -33.12 8.72 -4.93
N ALA A 453 -33.04 9.02 -3.63
CA ALA A 453 -31.87 9.68 -3.03
C ALA A 453 -30.70 8.69 -2.90
N LYS A 454 -30.98 7.46 -2.45
CA LYS A 454 -29.99 6.37 -2.36
C LYS A 454 -29.42 6.01 -3.73
N ASP A 455 -30.28 5.89 -4.75
CA ASP A 455 -29.89 5.71 -6.15
C ASP A 455 -29.08 6.89 -6.69
N GLY A 456 -29.50 8.13 -6.39
CA GLY A 456 -28.82 9.34 -6.87
C GLY A 456 -27.40 9.49 -6.31
N LEU A 457 -27.21 9.22 -5.01
CA LEU A 457 -25.89 9.22 -4.37
C LEU A 457 -25.05 8.00 -4.79
N SER A 458 -25.67 6.83 -4.91
CA SER A 458 -25.05 5.60 -5.43
C SER A 458 -24.49 5.80 -6.84
N GLY A 459 -25.25 6.46 -7.72
CA GLY A 459 -24.85 6.83 -9.08
C GLY A 459 -23.74 7.89 -9.11
N LEU A 460 -23.81 8.91 -8.22
CA LEU A 460 -22.75 9.90 -8.07
C LEU A 460 -21.40 9.24 -7.70
N VAL A 461 -21.38 8.45 -6.63
CA VAL A 461 -20.13 7.85 -6.14
C VAL A 461 -19.57 6.84 -7.14
N ASN A 462 -20.42 6.08 -7.84
CA ASN A 462 -19.99 5.23 -8.96
C ASN A 462 -19.30 6.04 -10.06
N TYR A 463 -19.93 7.12 -10.54
CA TYR A 463 -19.38 7.92 -11.63
C TYR A 463 -18.05 8.59 -11.24
N VAL A 464 -17.97 9.14 -10.03
CA VAL A 464 -16.74 9.73 -9.50
C VAL A 464 -15.64 8.68 -9.41
N GLY A 465 -15.92 7.48 -8.90
CA GLY A 465 -14.94 6.38 -8.84
C GLY A 465 -14.45 5.93 -10.22
N ALA A 466 -15.37 5.78 -11.19
CA ALA A 466 -15.02 5.42 -12.57
C ALA A 466 -14.15 6.51 -13.24
N ALA A 467 -14.55 7.78 -13.13
CA ALA A 467 -13.78 8.91 -13.66
C ALA A 467 -12.37 9.00 -13.04
N MET A 468 -12.25 8.80 -11.72
CA MET A 468 -10.96 8.77 -11.02
C MET A 468 -10.05 7.64 -11.52
N LEU A 469 -10.58 6.44 -11.77
CA LEU A 469 -9.83 5.31 -12.31
C LEU A 469 -9.42 5.55 -13.79
N PHE A 470 -10.33 6.09 -14.61
CA PHE A 470 -10.07 6.45 -16.00
C PHE A 470 -8.97 7.52 -16.11
N ILE A 471 -9.11 8.63 -15.37
CA ILE A 471 -8.13 9.72 -15.32
C ILE A 471 -6.79 9.22 -14.79
N ARG A 472 -6.77 8.36 -13.76
CA ARG A 472 -5.54 7.70 -13.26
C ARG A 472 -4.88 6.85 -14.35
N LYS A 473 -5.62 6.00 -15.06
CA LYS A 473 -5.10 5.12 -16.14
C LYS A 473 -4.46 5.94 -17.26
N GLY A 474 -5.17 6.94 -17.77
CA GLY A 474 -4.67 7.82 -18.85
C GLY A 474 -3.50 8.71 -18.43
N CYS A 475 -3.56 9.32 -17.24
CA CYS A 475 -2.50 10.20 -16.75
C CYS A 475 -1.26 9.43 -16.31
N ALA A 476 -1.38 8.22 -15.76
CA ALA A 476 -0.23 7.42 -15.35
C ALA A 476 0.64 7.01 -16.54
N LEU A 477 0.03 6.58 -17.66
CA LEU A 477 0.75 6.25 -18.89
C LEU A 477 1.49 7.47 -19.44
N ARG A 478 0.82 8.63 -19.52
CA ARG A 478 1.43 9.89 -19.95
C ARG A 478 2.54 10.35 -19.01
N ALA A 479 2.35 10.31 -17.69
CA ALA A 479 3.35 10.73 -16.71
C ALA A 479 4.59 9.82 -16.70
N GLN A 480 4.42 8.51 -16.89
CA GLN A 480 5.53 7.57 -17.06
C GLN A 480 6.34 7.90 -18.32
N LEU A 481 5.66 8.17 -19.44
CA LEU A 481 6.28 8.50 -20.73
C LEU A 481 7.02 9.85 -20.69
N LEU A 482 6.42 10.87 -20.05
CA LEU A 482 7.03 12.18 -19.83
C LEU A 482 8.29 12.07 -18.97
N SER A 483 8.21 11.33 -17.84
CA SER A 483 9.33 11.16 -16.92
C SER A 483 10.50 10.38 -17.54
N SER A 484 10.23 9.27 -18.23
CA SER A 484 11.29 8.47 -18.87
C SER A 484 11.97 9.20 -20.03
N SER A 485 11.19 9.87 -20.89
CA SER A 485 11.73 10.63 -22.03
C SER A 485 12.51 11.87 -21.60
N TRP A 486 12.13 12.52 -20.49
CA TRP A 486 12.91 13.61 -19.90
C TRP A 486 14.24 13.14 -19.29
N GLN A 487 14.27 11.95 -18.68
CA GLN A 487 15.52 11.37 -18.18
C GLN A 487 16.46 10.97 -19.34
N GLU A 488 15.95 10.31 -20.39
CA GLU A 488 16.77 9.92 -21.56
C GLU A 488 17.36 11.14 -22.28
N SER A 489 16.63 12.26 -22.36
CA SER A 489 17.12 13.47 -23.04
C SER A 489 18.29 14.14 -22.32
N HIS A 490 18.42 13.96 -20.99
CA HIS A 490 19.49 14.50 -20.17
C HIS A 490 20.72 13.57 -20.06
N ASP A 491 20.51 12.25 -19.98
CA ASP A 491 21.61 11.28 -19.84
C ASP A 491 22.60 11.32 -21.04
N ARG A 492 22.14 11.74 -22.23
CA ARG A 492 23.02 11.99 -23.40
C ARG A 492 24.10 13.05 -23.15
N GLY A 493 23.82 14.06 -22.31
CA GLY A 493 24.80 15.10 -21.97
C GLY A 493 25.92 14.59 -21.07
N ASN A 494 25.65 13.57 -20.24
CA ASN A 494 26.58 13.07 -19.22
C ASN A 494 27.42 11.86 -19.68
N GLY A 495 27.32 11.47 -20.95
CA GLY A 495 27.90 10.25 -21.54
C GLY A 495 29.44 10.11 -21.53
N LYS A 496 30.18 11.03 -20.91
CA LYS A 496 31.62 10.92 -20.65
C LYS A 496 31.97 10.44 -19.23
N SER A 497 31.11 10.67 -18.23
CA SER A 497 31.44 10.38 -16.83
C SER A 497 31.14 8.93 -16.44
N ARG A 498 29.99 8.39 -16.88
CA ARG A 498 29.46 7.10 -16.41
C ARG A 498 30.18 5.86 -16.95
N LYS A 499 30.94 5.99 -18.05
CA LYS A 499 31.71 4.88 -18.64
C LYS A 499 32.91 4.41 -17.80
N THR A 500 33.37 5.23 -16.85
CA THR A 500 34.52 4.90 -16.00
C THR A 500 34.14 4.00 -14.82
N GLU A 501 32.88 4.04 -14.36
CA GLU A 501 32.42 3.30 -13.18
C GLU A 501 31.77 1.95 -13.52
N GLN A 502 31.04 1.84 -14.64
CA GLN A 502 30.47 0.55 -15.05
C GLN A 502 31.54 -0.41 -15.63
N ALA A 503 32.59 0.12 -16.25
CA ALA A 503 33.74 -0.68 -16.72
C ALA A 503 34.64 -1.24 -15.59
N GLN A 504 34.33 -0.96 -14.32
CA GLN A 504 34.99 -1.55 -13.15
C GLN A 504 34.08 -2.53 -12.37
N ALA A 505 32.88 -2.82 -12.88
CA ALA A 505 31.91 -3.70 -12.24
C ALA A 505 31.65 -5.02 -12.98
N GLU A 506 32.20 -5.20 -14.19
CA GLU A 506 31.94 -6.35 -15.08
C GLU A 506 33.19 -7.22 -15.37
N GLU A 507 34.30 -7.03 -14.65
CA GLU A 507 35.52 -7.87 -14.74
C GLU A 507 35.86 -8.63 -13.44
N GLU A 508 34.98 -8.66 -12.42
CA GLU A 508 35.17 -9.44 -11.17
C GLU A 508 34.22 -10.65 -11.00
N GLU A 509 33.70 -11.24 -12.09
CA GLU A 509 33.17 -12.62 -12.08
C GLU A 509 33.89 -13.49 -13.13
N GLY A 510 34.98 -14.13 -12.72
CA GLY A 510 35.73 -15.11 -13.51
C GLY A 510 36.45 -16.12 -12.60
N ASP A 511 36.35 -17.42 -12.92
CA ASP A 511 36.74 -18.50 -12.01
C ASP A 511 38.25 -18.53 -11.69
N GLY A 512 38.56 -18.44 -10.39
CA GLY A 512 39.92 -18.47 -9.86
C GLY A 512 40.50 -19.88 -9.71
N GLU A 513 40.81 -20.56 -10.81
CA GLU A 513 41.58 -21.82 -10.76
C GLU A 513 43.09 -21.54 -10.53
N PHE A 514 43.71 -22.28 -9.62
CA PHE A 514 45.01 -21.90 -9.03
C PHE A 514 46.19 -22.71 -9.60
N SER A 515 47.15 -22.04 -10.26
CA SER A 515 48.53 -22.54 -10.44
C SER A 515 49.55 -21.43 -10.73
N PRO A 516 50.86 -21.63 -10.47
CA PRO A 516 51.76 -20.51 -10.15
C PRO A 516 52.98 -20.31 -11.08
N GLY A 517 53.43 -19.05 -11.21
CA GLY A 517 54.80 -18.70 -11.62
C GLY A 517 54.90 -17.61 -12.71
N GLY A 518 55.83 -16.64 -12.54
CA GLY A 518 56.12 -15.60 -13.54
C GLY A 518 56.75 -14.34 -12.94
N ILE A 519 58.03 -14.06 -13.26
CA ILE A 519 58.84 -13.00 -12.64
C ILE A 519 58.76 -11.66 -13.42
N ARG A 520 58.89 -10.54 -12.69
CA ARG A 520 59.08 -9.13 -13.14
C ARG A 520 60.07 -8.91 -14.31
N PRO A 521 59.88 -7.85 -15.13
CA PRO A 521 60.53 -6.53 -14.91
C PRO A 521 59.57 -5.31 -15.13
N GLU A 522 59.58 -4.19 -14.38
CA GLU A 522 60.61 -3.14 -14.09
C GLU A 522 60.73 -1.97 -15.11
N ARG A 523 60.16 -0.80 -14.71
CA ARG A 523 60.60 0.62 -14.90
C ARG A 523 60.82 1.25 -16.30
N ARG A 524 60.27 2.46 -16.48
CA ARG A 524 61.00 3.77 -16.68
C ARG A 524 60.02 4.95 -16.83
N SER A 525 60.49 6.15 -17.17
CA SER A 525 60.62 7.28 -16.21
C SER A 525 61.08 8.59 -16.87
N GLY A 526 60.46 9.72 -16.51
CA GLY A 526 60.75 11.10 -16.96
C GLY A 526 59.43 11.88 -17.07
N ASP A 527 59.22 13.09 -16.53
CA ASP A 527 59.99 14.37 -16.58
C ASP A 527 59.91 15.06 -17.96
N SER A 528 59.63 16.37 -18.10
CA SER A 528 59.30 17.42 -17.10
C SER A 528 58.77 18.71 -17.77
N ASP A 529 58.13 19.61 -16.98
CA ASP A 529 58.02 21.09 -17.11
C ASP A 529 57.47 21.79 -18.38
N GLY A 530 57.07 23.07 -18.22
CA GLY A 530 56.99 24.04 -19.33
C GLY A 530 55.78 25.01 -19.35
N SER A 531 55.83 26.11 -18.58
CA SER A 531 54.80 27.17 -18.56
C SER A 531 54.84 28.13 -19.76
N GLY A 532 53.76 28.90 -20.01
CA GLY A 532 53.92 30.33 -20.35
C GLY A 532 53.08 30.99 -21.46
N SER A 533 52.00 31.68 -21.02
CA SER A 533 51.63 33.06 -21.43
C SER A 533 51.12 33.45 -22.84
N SER A 534 50.26 34.47 -22.79
CA SER A 534 49.45 35.16 -23.82
C SER A 534 50.18 35.89 -24.97
N GLY A 535 49.48 36.11 -26.08
CA GLY A 535 49.79 37.13 -27.10
C GLY A 535 48.56 37.55 -27.92
N ASN A 536 48.43 38.84 -28.29
CA ASN A 536 47.24 39.42 -28.94
C ASN A 536 47.64 40.58 -29.89
N LYS A 537 47.11 40.60 -31.15
CA LYS A 537 46.67 41.83 -31.89
C LYS A 537 46.29 41.64 -33.39
N SER A 538 45.03 41.97 -33.69
CA SER A 538 44.49 42.86 -34.75
C SER A 538 45.24 43.22 -36.07
N SER A 539 44.41 43.47 -37.11
CA SER A 539 44.62 44.24 -38.37
C SER A 539 45.28 43.53 -39.57
N GLY A 540 44.91 43.82 -40.84
CA GLY A 540 43.79 44.63 -41.34
C GLY A 540 43.72 44.85 -42.87
N SER A 541 42.56 45.30 -43.37
CA SER A 541 42.26 45.96 -44.66
C SER A 541 42.23 45.20 -46.01
N SER A 542 41.01 45.22 -46.61
CA SER A 542 40.68 45.48 -48.03
C SER A 542 41.29 44.69 -49.20
N GLY A 543 40.43 43.97 -49.94
CA GLY A 543 40.61 43.60 -51.35
C GLY A 543 39.26 43.20 -51.97
N ASN A 544 38.76 43.94 -52.98
CA ASN A 544 37.37 43.84 -53.44
C ASN A 544 37.22 43.05 -54.76
N ARG A 545 36.36 42.02 -54.78
CA ARG A 545 35.62 41.52 -55.97
C ARG A 545 34.55 40.47 -55.60
N SER A 546 33.38 40.62 -56.18
CA SER A 546 32.29 39.64 -56.28
C SER A 546 31.69 39.74 -57.71
N PRO A 547 30.71 38.92 -58.14
CA PRO A 547 30.09 37.77 -57.47
C PRO A 547 30.04 36.47 -58.31
N THR A 548 29.92 35.31 -57.64
CA THR A 548 29.33 34.08 -58.20
C THR A 548 28.73 33.21 -57.09
N ASN A 549 27.73 32.40 -57.45
CA ASN A 549 26.84 31.61 -56.59
C ASN A 549 27.44 31.04 -55.29
N GLY A 550 26.78 31.33 -54.17
CA GLY A 550 27.18 30.84 -52.85
C GLY A 550 26.80 29.39 -52.60
N GLY A 551 27.77 28.49 -52.69
CA GLY A 551 27.72 27.23 -51.95
C GLY A 551 28.03 27.50 -50.48
N MET A 552 27.06 27.30 -49.59
CA MET A 552 27.30 27.39 -48.14
C MET A 552 28.33 26.34 -47.73
N LYS A 553 29.51 26.79 -47.28
CA LYS A 553 30.46 25.90 -46.58
C LYS A 553 29.77 25.32 -45.35
N ALA A 554 29.83 23.99 -45.20
CA ALA A 554 29.36 23.33 -44.00
C ALA A 554 30.05 23.92 -42.77
N MET A 555 29.28 24.57 -41.91
CA MET A 555 29.75 25.06 -40.62
C MET A 555 29.95 23.85 -39.71
N SER A 556 31.19 23.58 -39.31
CA SER A 556 31.52 22.52 -38.37
C SER A 556 31.10 22.92 -36.95
N MET A 557 29.80 22.96 -36.70
CA MET A 557 29.28 22.97 -35.33
C MET A 557 29.63 21.64 -34.67
N ASN A 558 30.08 21.71 -33.43
CA ASN A 558 30.05 20.54 -32.55
C ASN A 558 28.59 20.08 -32.46
N LEU A 559 28.32 18.78 -32.64
CA LEU A 559 26.97 18.26 -32.40
C LEU A 559 26.63 18.52 -30.93
N PRO A 560 25.51 19.21 -30.61
CA PRO A 560 25.16 19.50 -29.23
C PRO A 560 24.80 18.23 -28.48
N THR A 561 25.22 18.14 -27.22
CA THR A 561 25.11 16.92 -26.43
C THR A 561 24.03 16.97 -25.36
N SER A 562 23.58 18.17 -24.97
CA SER A 562 22.50 18.38 -24.02
C SER A 562 21.19 18.84 -24.67
N PHE A 563 20.08 18.56 -24.00
CA PHE A 563 18.76 19.04 -24.38
C PHE A 563 18.68 20.57 -24.49
N THR A 564 19.25 21.31 -23.53
CA THR A 564 19.24 22.79 -23.46
C THR A 564 19.98 23.45 -24.64
N GLU A 565 21.10 22.88 -25.08
CA GLU A 565 21.81 23.36 -26.28
C GLU A 565 20.96 23.13 -27.54
N MET A 566 20.35 21.95 -27.68
CA MET A 566 19.46 21.62 -28.80
C MET A 566 18.22 22.53 -28.85
N PHE A 567 17.62 22.85 -27.69
CA PHE A 567 16.53 23.82 -27.59
C PHE A 567 16.96 25.21 -28.07
N THR A 568 18.11 25.70 -27.60
CA THR A 568 18.63 27.03 -27.93
C THR A 568 18.95 27.15 -29.43
N ILE A 569 19.49 26.08 -30.03
CA ILE A 569 19.74 26.01 -31.47
C ILE A 569 18.43 25.94 -32.26
N ASN A 570 17.43 25.17 -31.82
CA ASN A 570 16.13 25.13 -32.47
C ASN A 570 15.41 26.49 -32.44
N ALA A 571 15.44 27.21 -31.32
CA ALA A 571 14.93 28.59 -31.24
C ALA A 571 15.64 29.54 -32.23
N THR A 572 16.97 29.41 -32.34
CA THR A 572 17.78 30.19 -33.29
C THR A 572 17.44 29.85 -34.75
N VAL A 573 17.26 28.56 -35.08
CA VAL A 573 16.92 28.08 -36.44
C VAL A 573 15.50 28.48 -36.83
N MET A 574 14.55 28.51 -35.89
CA MET A 574 13.19 29.01 -36.11
C MET A 574 13.13 30.55 -36.23
N GLY A 575 14.26 31.25 -36.11
CA GLY A 575 14.34 32.71 -36.24
C GLY A 575 13.81 33.48 -35.03
N PHE A 576 13.62 32.83 -33.89
CA PHE A 576 13.12 33.50 -32.69
C PHE A 576 14.18 34.45 -32.12
N GLY A 577 13.79 35.71 -31.90
CA GLY A 577 14.72 36.78 -31.56
C GLY A 577 15.34 36.63 -30.17
N LYS A 578 16.41 37.39 -29.88
CA LYS A 578 17.14 37.31 -28.59
C LYS A 578 16.26 37.50 -27.34
N GLY A 579 15.15 38.23 -27.43
CA GLY A 579 14.19 38.37 -26.33
C GLY A 579 13.31 37.14 -26.08
N ALA A 580 13.14 36.25 -27.06
CA ALA A 580 12.48 34.97 -26.86
C ALA A 580 13.35 34.04 -25.99
N ALA A 581 14.66 33.99 -26.29
CA ALA A 581 15.61 33.13 -25.58
C ALA A 581 15.69 33.39 -24.06
N THR A 582 15.34 34.60 -23.57
CA THR A 582 15.36 34.90 -22.14
C THR A 582 14.14 34.34 -21.40
N TRP A 583 12.91 34.62 -21.84
CA TRP A 583 11.72 34.10 -21.15
C TRP A 583 11.56 32.59 -21.36
N MET A 584 12.00 32.06 -22.51
CA MET A 584 12.06 30.61 -22.73
C MET A 584 13.08 29.92 -21.80
N GLY A 585 14.17 30.60 -21.41
CA GLY A 585 15.10 30.10 -20.39
C GLY A 585 14.46 29.99 -19.01
N ASP A 586 13.63 30.96 -18.65
CA ASP A 586 12.84 30.95 -17.40
C ASP A 586 11.80 29.82 -17.40
N CYS A 587 11.16 29.52 -18.54
CA CYS A 587 10.34 28.32 -18.69
C CYS A 587 11.18 27.03 -18.55
N LEU A 588 12.32 26.92 -19.22
CA LEU A 588 13.18 25.72 -19.16
C LEU A 588 13.64 25.39 -17.74
N GLU A 589 14.03 26.38 -16.94
CA GLU A 589 14.46 26.15 -15.56
C GLU A 589 13.34 25.59 -14.67
N SER A 590 12.08 25.93 -14.94
CA SER A 590 10.92 25.36 -14.24
C SER A 590 10.56 23.94 -14.71
N PHE A 591 11.05 23.46 -15.87
CA PHE A 591 10.63 22.18 -16.42
C PHE A 591 11.09 20.95 -15.61
N ASP A 592 12.29 20.97 -15.03
CA ASP A 592 12.76 19.87 -14.17
C ASP A 592 11.83 19.66 -12.97
N ALA A 593 11.43 20.75 -12.31
CA ALA A 593 10.51 20.70 -11.17
C ALA A 593 9.08 20.30 -11.59
N ILE A 594 8.61 20.75 -12.75
CA ILE A 594 7.30 20.38 -13.30
C ILE A 594 7.26 18.89 -13.64
N VAL A 595 8.27 18.36 -14.35
CA VAL A 595 8.30 16.98 -14.83
C VAL A 595 8.57 15.99 -13.69
N ALA A 596 9.41 16.35 -12.71
CA ALA A 596 9.65 15.53 -11.52
C ALA A 596 8.42 15.38 -10.60
N HIS A 597 7.37 16.18 -10.80
CA HIS A 597 6.22 16.28 -9.90
C HIS A 597 4.85 16.18 -10.59
N LEU A 598 4.77 15.63 -11.80
CA LEU A 598 3.54 15.56 -12.61
C LEU A 598 2.32 14.96 -11.90
N GLY A 599 2.49 14.01 -10.98
CA GLY A 599 1.39 13.44 -10.19
C GLY A 599 0.81 14.40 -9.15
N SER A 600 1.53 15.45 -8.75
CA SER A 600 1.14 16.37 -7.68
C SER A 600 0.56 17.67 -8.24
N ALA A 601 -0.76 17.70 -8.43
CA ALA A 601 -1.49 18.87 -8.91
C ALA A 601 -1.21 20.15 -8.09
N GLY A 602 -1.02 20.03 -6.77
CA GLY A 602 -0.64 21.16 -5.91
C GLY A 602 0.75 21.71 -6.21
N ARG A 603 1.72 20.83 -6.47
CA ARG A 603 3.11 21.19 -6.83
C ARG A 603 3.18 21.78 -8.24
N LEU A 604 2.44 21.20 -9.19
CA LEU A 604 2.30 21.74 -10.55
C LEU A 604 1.69 23.16 -10.52
N GLN A 605 0.65 23.39 -9.71
CA GLN A 605 0.11 24.74 -9.55
C GLN A 605 1.09 25.72 -8.88
N GLU A 606 1.91 25.28 -7.92
CA GLU A 606 2.94 26.13 -7.30
C GLU A 606 4.02 26.55 -8.30
N GLU A 607 4.56 25.61 -9.08
CA GLU A 607 5.55 25.89 -10.12
C GLU A 607 4.96 26.76 -11.23
N CYS A 608 3.74 26.45 -11.73
CA CYS A 608 3.08 27.28 -12.72
C CYS A 608 2.83 28.71 -12.22
N ARG A 609 2.32 28.92 -11.00
CA ARG A 609 2.12 30.28 -10.45
C ARG A 609 3.43 31.05 -10.27
N THR A 610 4.50 30.37 -9.87
CA THR A 610 5.84 30.95 -9.79
C THR A 610 6.37 31.34 -11.17
N LEU A 611 6.16 30.49 -12.18
CA LEU A 611 6.51 30.76 -13.57
C LEU A 611 5.70 31.94 -14.15
N VAL A 612 4.42 32.10 -13.81
CA VAL A 612 3.64 33.29 -14.24
C VAL A 612 4.24 34.58 -13.69
N LEU A 613 4.63 34.61 -12.41
CA LEU A 613 5.29 35.78 -11.81
C LEU A 613 6.63 36.10 -12.50
N ARG A 614 7.42 35.08 -12.85
CA ARG A 614 8.64 35.24 -13.66
C ARG A 614 8.34 35.82 -15.04
N LEU A 615 7.34 35.26 -15.73
CA LEU A 615 6.94 35.69 -17.07
C LEU A 615 6.39 37.13 -17.09
N SER A 616 5.69 37.57 -16.04
CA SER A 616 5.20 38.96 -15.94
C SER A 616 6.29 40.03 -15.79
N LEU A 617 7.54 39.66 -15.51
CA LEU A 617 8.68 40.58 -15.50
C LEU A 617 9.16 40.94 -16.93
N TYR A 618 8.66 40.25 -17.95
CA TYR A 618 8.93 40.53 -19.36
C TYR A 618 7.77 41.30 -20.01
N ASP A 619 8.06 42.05 -21.06
CA ASP A 619 7.03 42.69 -21.89
C ASP A 619 6.12 41.61 -22.52
N LYS A 620 4.81 41.68 -22.27
CA LYS A 620 3.82 40.73 -22.79
C LYS A 620 3.92 40.55 -24.31
N SER A 621 4.33 41.58 -25.06
CA SER A 621 4.47 41.52 -26.52
C SER A 621 5.58 40.59 -27.03
N ILE A 622 6.55 40.21 -26.19
CA ILE A 622 7.60 39.22 -26.56
C ILE A 622 7.29 37.79 -26.11
N ILE A 623 6.26 37.58 -25.27
CA ILE A 623 5.87 36.26 -24.74
C ILE A 623 4.93 35.58 -25.73
N VAL A 624 5.38 34.47 -26.33
CA VAL A 624 4.60 33.71 -27.32
C VAL A 624 4.68 32.22 -27.01
N LEU A 625 3.82 31.77 -26.10
CA LEU A 625 3.83 30.39 -25.56
C LEU A 625 3.85 29.27 -26.63
N PRO A 626 3.18 29.40 -27.81
CA PRO A 626 3.31 28.43 -28.90
C PRO A 626 4.75 28.28 -29.47
N GLN A 627 5.59 29.32 -29.43
CA GLN A 627 6.98 29.23 -29.87
C GLN A 627 7.81 28.33 -28.96
N PHE A 628 7.57 28.39 -27.63
CA PHE A 628 8.22 27.49 -26.68
C PHE A 628 7.82 26.03 -26.94
N LYS A 629 6.53 25.75 -27.21
CA LYS A 629 6.05 24.41 -27.60
C LYS A 629 6.81 23.86 -28.82
N ALA A 630 7.00 24.69 -29.83
CA ALA A 630 7.73 24.32 -31.04
C ALA A 630 9.20 23.96 -30.74
N CYS A 631 9.91 24.78 -29.96
CA CYS A 631 11.29 24.51 -29.56
C CYS A 631 11.42 23.26 -28.67
N LEU A 632 10.51 23.08 -27.71
CA LEU A 632 10.46 21.93 -26.80
C LEU A 632 10.33 20.63 -27.59
N LEU A 633 9.29 20.51 -28.42
CA LEU A 633 9.06 19.30 -29.22
C LEU A 633 10.16 19.08 -30.26
N ALA A 634 10.74 20.13 -30.85
CA ALA A 634 11.87 19.98 -31.78
C ALA A 634 13.15 19.50 -31.07
N ALA A 635 13.42 19.98 -29.86
CA ALA A 635 14.56 19.56 -29.06
C ALA A 635 14.41 18.10 -28.61
N LEU A 636 13.25 17.74 -28.05
CA LEU A 636 12.96 16.38 -27.59
C LEU A 636 13.10 15.34 -28.71
N ARG A 637 12.46 15.57 -29.88
CA ARG A 637 12.62 14.71 -31.07
C ARG A 637 14.08 14.52 -31.48
N SER A 638 14.89 15.58 -31.37
CA SER A 638 16.29 15.56 -31.77
C SER A 638 17.19 14.85 -30.74
N THR A 639 16.84 14.91 -29.45
CA THR A 639 17.52 14.13 -28.39
C THR A 639 17.08 12.66 -28.36
N LEU A 640 15.85 12.35 -28.78
CA LEU A 640 15.22 11.02 -28.66
C LEU A 640 14.90 10.31 -30.00
N PRO A 641 15.74 10.37 -31.05
CA PRO A 641 15.39 9.92 -32.41
C PRO A 641 15.28 8.39 -32.59
N LYS A 642 15.32 7.61 -31.50
CA LYS A 642 15.10 6.15 -31.49
C LYS A 642 13.84 5.74 -30.71
N THR A 643 13.38 6.58 -29.80
CA THR A 643 12.33 6.29 -28.81
C THR A 643 11.08 7.16 -29.01
N TRP A 644 11.20 8.32 -29.67
CA TRP A 644 10.07 9.21 -29.94
C TRP A 644 8.97 8.56 -30.80
N THR A 645 7.73 8.69 -30.36
CA THR A 645 6.51 8.21 -31.04
C THR A 645 5.45 9.33 -31.11
N THR A 646 4.34 9.08 -31.79
CA THR A 646 3.10 9.89 -31.71
C THR A 646 2.68 10.16 -30.27
N ASP A 647 2.71 9.13 -29.44
CA ASP A 647 2.23 9.14 -28.05
C ASP A 647 3.13 10.00 -27.15
N HIS A 648 4.44 10.07 -27.44
CA HIS A 648 5.33 11.06 -26.82
C HIS A 648 4.91 12.48 -27.20
N GLU A 649 4.63 12.72 -28.48
CA GLU A 649 4.27 14.03 -29.00
C GLU A 649 2.93 14.52 -28.43
N GLU A 650 1.95 13.63 -28.30
CA GLU A 650 0.69 13.89 -27.62
C GLU A 650 0.88 14.14 -26.12
N ALA A 651 1.69 13.34 -25.42
CA ALA A 651 1.91 13.52 -23.98
C ALA A 651 2.61 14.85 -23.65
N TRP A 652 3.65 15.23 -24.41
CA TRP A 652 4.34 16.51 -24.25
C TRP A 652 3.48 17.70 -24.69
N THR A 653 2.64 17.52 -25.71
CA THR A 653 1.62 18.50 -26.13
C THR A 653 0.59 18.72 -25.02
N TRP A 654 0.01 17.65 -24.47
CA TRP A 654 -0.96 17.68 -23.38
C TRP A 654 -0.42 18.31 -22.10
N LEU A 655 0.85 18.03 -21.75
CA LEU A 655 1.50 18.67 -20.62
C LEU A 655 1.61 20.19 -20.83
N TRP A 656 2.15 20.62 -21.98
CA TRP A 656 2.32 22.05 -22.25
C TRP A 656 1.00 22.80 -22.32
N ASP A 657 -0.03 22.24 -22.95
CA ASP A 657 -1.32 22.92 -23.08
C ASP A 657 -2.04 23.05 -21.73
N ASN A 658 -1.81 22.12 -20.79
CA ASN A 658 -2.26 22.28 -19.40
C ASN A 658 -1.48 23.36 -18.64
N ILE A 659 -0.17 23.49 -18.87
CA ILE A 659 0.63 24.59 -18.32
C ILE A 659 0.09 25.92 -18.87
N VAL A 660 -0.04 26.05 -20.20
CA VAL A 660 -0.59 27.24 -20.89
C VAL A 660 -1.97 27.64 -20.33
N ARG A 661 -2.89 26.68 -20.14
CA ARG A 661 -4.21 26.90 -19.50
C ARG A 661 -4.10 27.60 -18.13
N ILE A 662 -3.08 27.27 -17.33
CA ILE A 662 -2.82 27.90 -16.02
C ILE A 662 -2.12 29.26 -16.19
N LEU A 663 -1.16 29.38 -17.12
CA LEU A 663 -0.43 30.62 -17.38
C LEU A 663 -1.39 31.72 -17.87
N GLU A 664 -2.13 31.47 -18.94
CA GLU A 664 -3.00 32.46 -19.59
C GLU A 664 -4.14 32.92 -18.68
N ALA A 665 -4.67 32.04 -17.82
CA ALA A 665 -5.71 32.37 -16.85
C ALA A 665 -5.26 33.34 -15.73
N THR A 666 -3.95 33.60 -15.58
CA THR A 666 -3.41 34.45 -14.50
C THR A 666 -2.41 35.52 -14.95
N LEU A 667 -1.69 35.36 -16.07
CA LEU A 667 -0.66 36.29 -16.56
C LEU A 667 -1.19 37.73 -16.68
N ASP A 668 -2.37 37.90 -17.24
CA ASP A 668 -3.01 39.21 -17.43
C ASP A 668 -3.49 39.87 -16.13
N LYS A 669 -3.63 39.10 -15.04
CA LYS A 669 -3.99 39.62 -13.73
C LYS A 669 -2.78 40.12 -12.93
N ILE A 670 -1.57 39.62 -13.18
CA ILE A 670 -0.42 39.89 -12.31
C ILE A 670 -0.05 41.38 -12.19
N PRO A 671 -0.01 42.19 -13.27
CA PRO A 671 0.28 43.62 -13.13
C PRO A 671 -0.79 44.36 -12.32
N ILE A 672 -2.05 43.98 -12.50
CA ILE A 672 -3.20 44.54 -11.76
C ILE A 672 -3.09 44.19 -10.27
N TYR A 673 -2.74 42.94 -9.96
CA TYR A 673 -2.51 42.48 -8.60
C TYR A 673 -1.33 43.21 -7.92
N GLU A 674 -0.23 43.46 -8.66
CA GLU A 674 0.92 44.19 -8.12
C GLU A 674 0.53 45.64 -7.77
N GLU A 675 -0.08 46.38 -8.70
CA GLU A 675 -0.48 47.77 -8.48
C GLU A 675 -1.50 47.88 -7.33
N ALA A 676 -2.49 46.99 -7.30
CA ALA A 676 -3.48 46.90 -6.23
C ALA A 676 -2.83 46.65 -4.86
N LEU A 677 -1.88 45.71 -4.76
CA LEU A 677 -1.18 45.40 -3.51
C LEU A 677 -0.23 46.51 -3.05
N GLN A 678 0.56 47.10 -3.97
CA GLN A 678 1.45 48.20 -3.63
C GLN A 678 0.65 49.43 -3.15
N THR A 679 -0.48 49.72 -3.78
CA THR A 679 -1.42 50.78 -3.37
C THR A 679 -2.09 50.44 -2.02
N ALA A 680 -2.50 49.19 -1.81
CA ALA A 680 -3.11 48.75 -0.57
C ALA A 680 -2.16 48.84 0.63
N LEU A 681 -0.91 48.40 0.49
CA LEU A 681 0.04 48.34 1.59
C LEU A 681 0.65 49.71 1.92
N SER A 682 0.91 50.54 0.89
CA SER A 682 1.40 51.92 1.09
C SER A 682 0.38 52.82 1.80
N SER A 683 -0.91 52.71 1.45
CA SER A 683 -1.99 53.56 1.99
C SER A 683 -2.35 53.34 3.46
N PHE A 684 -1.89 52.26 4.11
CA PHE A 684 -2.14 52.06 5.55
C PHE A 684 -1.33 53.03 6.43
N SER A 685 -2.03 53.89 7.19
CA SER A 685 -1.41 54.70 8.25
C SER A 685 -0.77 53.84 9.35
N PRO A 686 0.22 54.33 10.12
CA PRO A 686 0.87 53.56 11.17
C PRO A 686 -0.09 52.96 12.22
N ARG A 687 -1.18 53.69 12.55
CA ARG A 687 -2.22 53.24 13.48
C ARG A 687 -3.07 52.10 12.89
N GLN A 688 -3.33 52.12 11.58
CA GLN A 688 -4.01 51.02 10.89
C GLN A 688 -3.10 49.81 10.73
N ARG A 689 -1.81 49.98 10.34
CA ARG A 689 -0.84 48.87 10.28
C ARG A 689 -0.73 48.15 11.62
N TYR A 690 -0.68 48.89 12.73
CA TYR A 690 -0.71 48.28 14.08
C TYR A 690 -1.97 47.43 14.30
N LYS A 691 -3.16 47.97 13.98
CA LYS A 691 -4.42 47.24 14.14
C LYS A 691 -4.50 45.99 13.27
N VAL A 692 -4.26 46.10 11.95
CA VAL A 692 -4.29 44.97 11.00
C VAL A 692 -3.46 43.79 11.52
N ARG A 693 -2.23 44.06 11.98
CA ARG A 693 -1.31 43.03 12.52
C ARG A 693 -1.76 42.46 13.87
N SER A 694 -2.54 43.20 14.66
CA SER A 694 -3.22 42.67 15.85
C SER A 694 -4.39 41.77 15.45
N ASP A 695 -5.25 42.30 14.59
CA ASP A 695 -6.52 41.70 14.17
C ASP A 695 -6.28 40.37 13.44
N MET A 696 -5.18 40.23 12.69
CA MET A 696 -4.70 38.97 12.10
C MET A 696 -4.62 37.83 13.13
N TYR A 697 -3.89 38.05 14.24
CA TYR A 697 -3.75 37.02 15.28
C TYR A 697 -5.04 36.84 16.09
N THR A 698 -5.74 37.92 16.42
CA THR A 698 -7.05 37.84 17.10
C THR A 698 -8.05 37.02 16.30
N ARG A 699 -8.10 37.20 14.96
CA ARG A 699 -8.98 36.41 14.08
C ARG A 699 -8.49 34.98 13.90
N PHE A 700 -7.18 34.75 13.74
CA PHE A 700 -6.62 33.41 13.64
C PHE A 700 -6.89 32.58 14.90
N PHE A 701 -6.66 33.13 16.08
CA PHE A 701 -6.91 32.44 17.35
C PHE A 701 -8.40 32.22 17.66
N ALA A 702 -9.30 32.98 17.03
CA ALA A 702 -10.74 32.74 17.07
C ALA A 702 -11.19 31.63 16.09
N LEU A 703 -10.53 31.49 14.93
CA LEU A 703 -10.81 30.41 13.97
C LEU A 703 -10.09 29.09 14.32
N CYS A 704 -8.94 29.15 14.98
CA CYS A 704 -8.15 28.00 15.40
C CYS A 704 -7.49 28.25 16.78
N PRO A 705 -8.22 28.02 17.89
CA PRO A 705 -7.69 28.22 19.24
C PRO A 705 -6.43 27.39 19.53
N VAL A 706 -6.33 26.18 18.98
CA VAL A 706 -5.17 25.27 19.12
C VAL A 706 -3.88 25.92 18.59
N GLY A 707 -3.99 26.84 17.61
CA GLY A 707 -2.86 27.59 17.07
C GLY A 707 -2.12 28.42 18.11
N GLN A 708 -2.78 28.88 19.18
CA GLN A 708 -2.17 29.68 20.26
C GLN A 708 -0.95 28.99 20.89
N ASN A 709 -0.97 27.66 21.01
CA ASN A 709 0.07 26.86 21.66
C ASN A 709 1.47 26.99 21.01
N PHE A 710 1.52 27.43 19.75
CA PHE A 710 2.76 27.58 18.97
C PHE A 710 3.35 29.00 19.03
N PHE A 711 2.57 30.00 19.47
CA PHE A 711 3.00 31.40 19.53
C PHE A 711 3.48 31.80 20.92
N LYS A 712 4.74 31.46 21.21
CA LYS A 712 5.42 31.73 22.50
C LYS A 712 6.21 33.04 22.53
N GLN A 713 6.12 33.84 21.47
CA GLN A 713 6.87 35.09 21.29
C GLN A 713 6.10 36.31 21.83
N SER A 714 6.81 37.38 22.18
CA SER A 714 6.16 38.62 22.64
C SER A 714 5.33 39.29 21.55
N ASN A 715 4.30 40.05 21.94
CA ASN A 715 3.41 40.78 21.01
C ASN A 715 4.19 41.66 20.01
N THR A 716 5.29 42.28 20.43
CA THR A 716 6.18 43.06 19.55
C THR A 716 6.79 42.19 18.43
N ARG A 717 7.16 40.94 18.73
CA ARG A 717 7.66 39.99 17.74
C ARG A 717 6.55 39.42 16.86
N LEU A 718 5.34 39.22 17.40
CA LEU A 718 4.16 38.85 16.61
C LEU A 718 3.84 39.95 15.58
N HIS A 719 3.80 41.21 16.00
CA HIS A 719 3.62 42.35 15.09
C HIS A 719 4.70 42.41 14.00
N PHE A 720 5.96 42.13 14.31
CA PHE A 720 7.03 42.03 13.31
C PHE A 720 6.80 40.89 12.30
N ILE A 721 6.35 39.72 12.76
CA ILE A 721 6.05 38.56 11.89
C ILE A 721 4.86 38.89 10.96
N ALA A 722 3.79 39.47 11.48
CA ALA A 722 2.66 39.90 10.65
C ALA A 722 3.05 41.00 9.64
N ASP A 723 3.97 41.91 9.98
CA ASP A 723 4.51 42.89 9.03
C ASP A 723 5.29 42.19 7.90
N ARG A 724 6.14 41.19 8.22
CA ARG A 724 6.83 40.38 7.19
C ARG A 724 5.83 39.63 6.30
N VAL A 725 4.77 39.04 6.85
CA VAL A 725 3.71 38.37 6.06
C VAL A 725 3.05 39.33 5.07
N LEU A 726 2.76 40.57 5.48
CA LEU A 726 2.21 41.59 4.59
C LEU A 726 3.23 41.98 3.49
N SER A 727 4.50 42.21 3.83
CA SER A 727 5.54 42.56 2.84
C SER A 727 5.82 41.43 1.84
N MET A 728 5.85 40.18 2.30
CA MET A 728 6.02 38.99 1.46
C MET A 728 4.98 38.89 0.33
N THR A 729 3.73 39.31 0.58
CA THR A 729 2.70 39.32 -0.49
C THR A 729 3.00 40.32 -1.62
N ALA A 730 3.80 41.36 -1.39
CA ALA A 730 4.23 42.29 -2.44
C ALA A 730 5.62 41.98 -3.02
N GLU A 731 6.49 41.28 -2.27
CA GLU A 731 7.83 40.89 -2.72
C GLU A 731 7.79 39.77 -3.78
N TRP A 732 6.75 38.93 -3.76
CA TRP A 732 6.46 37.93 -4.81
C TRP A 732 6.46 38.49 -6.23
N PHE A 733 6.03 39.73 -6.43
CA PHE A 733 5.94 40.37 -7.74
C PHE A 733 7.28 40.94 -8.23
N LYS A 734 8.31 40.96 -7.36
CA LYS A 734 9.60 41.65 -7.61
C LYS A 734 10.78 40.69 -7.73
N ASP A 735 10.81 39.67 -6.88
CA ASP A 735 11.78 38.57 -6.96
C ASP A 735 11.09 37.24 -6.62
N PRO A 736 10.42 36.60 -7.60
CA PRO A 736 9.74 35.33 -7.38
C PRO A 736 10.71 34.21 -6.97
N LYS A 737 11.96 34.28 -7.46
CA LYS A 737 12.98 33.24 -7.27
C LYS A 737 13.64 33.33 -5.90
N GLY A 738 14.01 34.54 -5.47
CA GLY A 738 14.44 34.82 -4.10
C GLY A 738 13.34 34.52 -3.08
N MET A 739 12.07 34.80 -3.40
CA MET A 739 10.93 34.44 -2.55
C MET A 739 10.77 32.94 -2.33
N VAL A 740 10.91 32.09 -3.37
CA VAL A 740 10.91 30.63 -3.18
C VAL A 740 12.06 30.18 -2.27
N SER A 741 13.26 30.78 -2.41
CA SER A 741 14.43 30.48 -1.59
C SER A 741 14.25 30.91 -0.12
N GLU A 742 13.82 32.15 0.16
CA GLU A 742 13.55 32.63 1.54
C GLU A 742 12.43 31.80 2.20
N LEU A 743 11.35 31.50 1.47
CA LEU A 743 10.25 30.71 2.02
C LEU A 743 10.64 29.25 2.23
N SER A 744 11.52 28.67 1.41
CA SER A 744 12.07 27.34 1.69
C SER A 744 12.96 27.37 2.95
N ALA A 745 13.82 28.39 3.10
CA ALA A 745 14.65 28.59 4.29
C ALA A 745 13.81 28.87 5.57
N LEU A 746 12.62 29.45 5.42
CA LEU A 746 11.66 29.67 6.49
C LEU A 746 10.84 28.39 6.79
N GLY A 747 10.48 27.62 5.76
CA GLY A 747 9.79 26.34 5.87
C GLY A 747 10.61 25.33 6.66
N LEU A 748 11.92 25.21 6.38
CA LEU A 748 12.81 24.34 7.16
C LEU A 748 12.92 24.74 8.65
N LYS A 749 12.73 26.02 8.98
CA LYS A 749 12.62 26.46 10.39
C LYS A 749 11.28 26.05 11.01
N HIS A 750 10.19 26.08 10.23
CA HIS A 750 8.88 25.58 10.68
C HIS A 750 8.86 24.05 10.87
N VAL A 751 9.60 23.29 10.05
CA VAL A 751 9.91 21.86 10.30
C VAL A 751 10.53 21.72 11.69
N GLY A 752 11.57 22.50 11.99
CA GLY A 752 12.27 22.45 13.27
C GLY A 752 11.45 22.90 14.48
N PHE A 753 10.48 23.80 14.28
CA PHE A 753 9.50 24.16 15.31
C PHE A 753 8.36 23.12 15.44
N GLY A 754 8.28 22.14 14.54
CA GLY A 754 7.24 21.10 14.54
C GLY A 754 5.84 21.64 14.23
N ILE A 755 5.72 22.65 13.37
CA ILE A 755 4.44 23.30 13.07
C ILE A 755 3.55 22.37 12.21
N PRO A 756 2.32 22.03 12.65
CA PRO A 756 1.36 21.29 11.84
C PRO A 756 0.94 22.10 10.60
N THR A 757 0.90 21.48 9.43
CA THR A 757 0.57 22.16 8.15
C THR A 757 -0.89 22.58 8.08
N GLU A 758 -1.75 21.96 8.89
CA GLU A 758 -3.17 22.27 9.03
C GLU A 758 -3.42 23.69 9.55
N LEU A 759 -2.47 24.28 10.29
CA LEU A 759 -2.60 25.64 10.83
C LEU A 759 -2.52 26.72 9.74
N PHE A 760 -1.96 26.40 8.56
CA PHE A 760 -1.78 27.39 7.49
C PHE A 760 -3.10 27.80 6.86
N THR A 761 -4.03 26.87 6.59
CA THR A 761 -5.31 27.21 5.94
C THR A 761 -6.16 28.16 6.80
N PRO A 762 -6.35 27.95 8.13
CA PRO A 762 -7.01 28.91 9.01
C PRO A 762 -6.23 30.24 9.14
N PHE A 763 -4.90 30.22 9.11
CA PHE A 763 -4.09 31.45 9.16
C PHE A 763 -4.25 32.32 7.92
N VAL A 764 -4.21 31.72 6.72
CA VAL A 764 -4.53 32.40 5.45
C VAL A 764 -5.96 32.95 5.49
N THR A 765 -6.92 32.11 5.90
CA THR A 765 -8.35 32.49 5.98
C THR A 765 -8.58 33.68 6.91
N ALA A 766 -8.00 33.66 8.12
CA ALA A 766 -8.07 34.76 9.07
C ALA A 766 -7.47 36.05 8.51
N THR A 767 -6.29 35.93 7.89
CA THR A 767 -5.52 37.07 7.36
C THR A 767 -6.22 37.73 6.17
N VAL A 768 -6.82 36.94 5.27
CA VAL A 768 -7.65 37.45 4.15
C VAL A 768 -8.95 38.10 4.67
N GLN A 769 -9.62 37.50 5.66
CA GLN A 769 -10.81 38.10 6.29
C GLN A 769 -10.49 39.45 6.95
N VAL A 770 -9.28 39.61 7.52
CA VAL A 770 -8.80 40.90 8.05
C VAL A 770 -8.47 41.87 6.92
N MET A 771 -7.87 41.46 5.80
CA MET A 771 -7.66 42.37 4.66
C MET A 771 -9.01 42.91 4.13
N ARG A 772 -10.01 42.05 3.96
CA ARG A 772 -11.36 42.43 3.51
C ARG A 772 -12.09 43.36 4.49
N SER A 773 -11.83 43.28 5.81
CA SER A 773 -12.43 44.25 6.76
C SER A 773 -11.81 45.65 6.71
N TYR A 774 -10.65 45.80 6.06
CA TYR A 774 -9.97 47.08 5.84
C TYR A 774 -9.95 47.55 4.37
N ARG A 775 -10.39 46.72 3.41
CA ARG A 775 -10.40 47.04 1.96
C ARG A 775 -11.70 46.53 1.32
N ALA A 776 -12.46 47.45 0.73
CA ALA A 776 -13.73 47.17 0.05
C ALA A 776 -13.58 46.88 -1.45
N ASP A 777 -12.38 47.09 -2.02
CA ASP A 777 -12.04 46.65 -3.37
C ASP A 777 -11.62 45.18 -3.32
N GLU A 778 -12.46 44.32 -3.89
CA GLU A 778 -12.22 42.88 -3.98
C GLU A 778 -11.00 42.53 -4.86
N THR A 779 -10.54 43.42 -5.75
CA THR A 779 -9.30 43.20 -6.54
C THR A 779 -8.08 43.15 -5.63
N ILE A 780 -8.00 44.05 -4.64
CA ILE A 780 -6.97 44.03 -3.59
C ILE A 780 -7.06 42.74 -2.77
N VAL A 781 -8.28 42.27 -2.47
CA VAL A 781 -8.49 41.07 -1.65
C VAL A 781 -8.15 39.80 -2.45
N GLU A 782 -8.50 39.72 -3.73
CA GLU A 782 -8.14 38.61 -4.64
C GLU A 782 -6.61 38.54 -4.81
N ALA A 783 -5.95 39.66 -5.12
CA ALA A 783 -4.50 39.76 -5.24
C ALA A 783 -3.78 39.32 -3.95
N PHE A 784 -4.23 39.82 -2.80
CA PHE A 784 -3.67 39.47 -1.49
C PHE A 784 -3.88 38.00 -1.14
N GLN A 785 -5.08 37.47 -1.39
CA GLN A 785 -5.39 36.05 -1.19
C GLN A 785 -4.54 35.16 -2.10
N TRP A 786 -4.37 35.52 -3.38
CA TRP A 786 -3.58 34.76 -4.34
C TRP A 786 -2.11 34.66 -3.92
N ALA A 787 -1.48 35.80 -3.58
CA ALA A 787 -0.08 35.84 -3.14
C ALA A 787 0.12 35.14 -1.78
N LEU A 788 -0.82 35.30 -0.84
CA LEU A 788 -0.74 34.65 0.47
C LEU A 788 -0.95 33.13 0.40
N ILE A 789 -1.78 32.64 -0.54
CA ILE A 789 -1.91 31.21 -0.83
C ILE A 789 -0.60 30.66 -1.42
N LEU A 790 0.05 31.38 -2.35
CA LEU A 790 1.34 30.95 -2.90
C LEU A 790 2.42 30.87 -1.79
N THR A 791 2.50 31.88 -0.91
CA THR A 791 3.35 31.86 0.30
C THR A 791 3.08 30.63 1.16
N ALA A 792 1.81 30.31 1.42
CA ALA A 792 1.42 29.19 2.25
C ALA A 792 1.74 27.83 1.60
N ASN A 793 1.55 27.68 0.29
CA ASN A 793 1.86 26.45 -0.45
C ASN A 793 3.35 26.10 -0.35
N VAL A 794 4.25 27.05 -0.67
CA VAL A 794 5.70 26.85 -0.61
C VAL A 794 6.17 26.47 0.80
N LEU A 795 5.62 27.13 1.83
CA LEU A 795 5.90 26.81 3.23
C LEU A 795 5.40 25.41 3.61
N VAL A 796 4.15 25.06 3.28
CA VAL A 796 3.56 23.75 3.57
C VAL A 796 4.32 22.64 2.86
N ARG A 797 4.68 22.81 1.57
CA ARG A 797 5.51 21.87 0.83
C ARG A 797 6.84 21.64 1.53
N THR A 798 7.59 22.71 1.83
CA THR A 798 8.90 22.59 2.46
C THR A 798 8.81 21.98 3.87
N ILE A 799 7.69 22.20 4.56
CA ILE A 799 7.42 21.52 5.83
C ILE A 799 7.20 20.01 5.62
N LEU A 800 6.43 19.59 4.62
CA LEU A 800 6.21 18.18 4.32
C LEU A 800 7.51 17.47 3.90
N GLU A 801 8.26 18.07 2.97
CA GLU A 801 9.52 17.53 2.43
C GLU A 801 10.63 17.47 3.51
N GLY A 802 10.75 18.51 4.35
CA GLY A 802 11.74 18.55 5.42
C GLY A 802 11.40 17.75 6.68
N SER A 803 10.12 17.39 6.90
CA SER A 803 9.64 16.68 8.11
C SER A 803 9.94 15.17 8.12
N THR A 804 11.21 14.83 7.88
CA THR A 804 11.72 13.45 7.89
C THR A 804 11.51 12.75 9.24
N VAL A 805 11.59 11.42 9.23
CA VAL A 805 11.52 10.60 10.46
C VAL A 805 12.60 10.95 11.50
N VAL A 806 13.78 11.40 11.05
CA VAL A 806 14.84 11.90 11.94
C VAL A 806 14.41 13.22 12.59
N MET A 807 13.90 14.16 11.79
CA MET A 807 13.54 15.49 12.28
C MET A 807 12.33 15.45 13.21
N LYS A 808 11.34 14.58 12.93
CA LYS A 808 10.24 14.26 13.86
C LYS A 808 10.76 13.72 15.20
N ALA A 809 11.78 12.86 15.19
CA ALA A 809 12.40 12.36 16.42
C ALA A 809 13.18 13.44 17.21
N VAL A 810 13.82 14.40 16.52
CA VAL A 810 14.44 15.59 17.13
C VAL A 810 13.38 16.46 17.82
N ASN A 811 12.29 16.78 17.12
CA ASN A 811 11.21 17.61 17.66
C ASN A 811 10.50 16.97 18.88
N MET A 812 10.42 15.64 18.92
CA MET A 812 9.91 14.88 20.07
C MET A 812 10.97 14.64 21.18
N ASN A 813 12.22 15.08 20.98
CA ASN A 813 13.39 14.77 21.84
C ASN A 813 13.50 13.27 22.20
N SER A 814 13.17 12.37 21.25
CA SER A 814 12.97 10.94 21.51
C SER A 814 14.11 10.09 20.94
N ILE A 815 15.00 9.62 21.82
CA ILE A 815 16.06 8.65 21.47
C ILE A 815 15.47 7.35 20.88
N LYS A 816 14.30 6.90 21.36
CA LYS A 816 13.65 5.69 20.83
C LYS A 816 13.24 5.90 19.37
N SER A 817 12.55 7.00 19.09
CA SER A 817 12.12 7.36 17.72
C SER A 817 13.32 7.58 16.80
N LEU A 818 14.38 8.23 17.30
CA LEU A 818 15.63 8.45 16.56
C LEU A 818 16.26 7.12 16.15
N LYS A 819 16.40 6.16 17.07
CA LYS A 819 16.98 4.84 16.76
C LYS A 819 16.16 4.08 15.71
N THR A 820 14.83 4.18 15.75
CA THR A 820 13.96 3.60 14.71
C THR A 820 14.15 4.29 13.35
N ALA A 821 14.17 5.62 13.31
CA ALA A 821 14.41 6.40 12.09
C ALA A 821 15.79 6.10 11.47
N VAL A 822 16.84 6.07 12.29
CA VAL A 822 18.22 5.79 11.89
C VAL A 822 18.42 4.34 11.46
N ALA A 823 17.63 3.38 11.98
CA ALA A 823 17.65 1.99 11.52
C ALA A 823 17.11 1.84 10.08
N ALA A 824 16.15 2.68 9.66
CA ALA A 824 15.57 2.67 8.33
C ALA A 824 16.42 3.37 7.24
N ALA A 825 17.44 4.15 7.63
CA ALA A 825 18.30 4.86 6.69
C ALA A 825 19.12 3.91 5.78
N PRO A 826 19.25 4.20 4.46
CA PRO A 826 20.07 3.41 3.53
C PRO A 826 21.54 3.29 3.96
N ARG A 827 22.25 2.29 3.41
CA ARG A 827 23.69 2.13 3.64
C ARG A 827 24.45 3.33 3.07
N GLY A 828 25.42 3.86 3.82
CA GLY A 828 26.14 5.08 3.47
C GLY A 828 25.39 6.37 3.86
N GLU A 829 24.11 6.50 3.50
CA GLU A 829 23.35 7.76 3.68
C GLU A 829 23.05 8.16 5.13
N ARG A 830 23.17 7.23 6.08
CA ARG A 830 22.86 7.47 7.51
C ARG A 830 23.52 8.74 8.08
N ALA A 831 24.74 9.06 7.67
CA ALA A 831 25.41 10.28 8.11
C ALA A 831 24.75 11.55 7.52
N THR A 832 24.38 11.51 6.24
CA THR A 832 23.62 12.58 5.55
C THR A 832 22.29 12.84 6.26
N TRP A 833 21.49 11.80 6.50
CA TRP A 833 20.19 11.89 7.19
C TRP A 833 20.26 12.55 8.58
N LEU A 834 21.40 12.47 9.26
CA LEU A 834 21.64 13.03 10.59
C LEU A 834 22.22 14.46 10.58
N LEU A 835 22.81 14.88 9.46
CA LEU A 835 23.62 16.11 9.36
C LEU A 835 23.12 17.11 8.32
N HIS A 836 22.24 16.70 7.40
CA HIS A 836 21.87 17.47 6.22
C HIS A 836 20.57 16.95 5.59
N ILE A 837 19.46 17.63 5.90
CA ILE A 837 18.18 17.52 5.15
C ILE A 837 18.15 18.71 4.19
N GLN A 838 18.00 18.45 2.90
CA GLN A 838 17.93 19.47 1.84
C GLN A 838 16.52 19.52 1.26
N VAL A 839 16.03 20.74 0.98
CA VAL A 839 14.81 21.02 0.23
C VAL A 839 15.10 22.18 -0.74
N GLY A 840 15.10 21.89 -2.04
CA GLY A 840 15.54 22.85 -3.06
C GLY A 840 17.02 23.22 -2.88
N ASP A 841 17.32 24.51 -2.90
CA ASP A 841 18.62 25.11 -2.61
C ASP A 841 18.94 25.20 -1.10
N GLN A 842 17.93 25.02 -0.24
CA GLN A 842 18.03 25.24 1.21
C GLN A 842 18.24 23.93 1.99
N PHE A 843 18.89 24.01 3.16
CA PHE A 843 19.11 22.85 4.01
C PHE A 843 19.05 23.15 5.51
N ILE A 844 18.81 22.11 6.30
CA ILE A 844 18.85 22.12 7.77
C ILE A 844 19.62 20.90 8.28
N SER A 845 20.35 21.06 9.39
CA SER A 845 21.07 19.96 10.05
C SER A 845 20.29 19.49 11.28
N PRO A 846 19.80 18.24 11.34
CA PRO A 846 19.14 17.69 12.52
C PRO A 846 20.02 17.74 13.77
N LEU A 847 21.34 17.48 13.64
CA LEU A 847 22.29 17.62 14.75
C LEU A 847 22.35 19.07 15.25
N LEU A 848 22.55 20.06 14.36
CA LEU A 848 22.64 21.45 14.80
C LEU A 848 21.31 21.96 15.37
N TRP A 849 20.18 21.55 14.79
CA TRP A 849 18.87 21.91 15.32
C TRP A 849 18.61 21.31 16.71
N ALA A 850 19.05 20.07 16.96
CA ALA A 850 18.97 19.45 18.28
C ALA A 850 19.84 20.17 19.33
N LEU A 851 20.91 20.89 18.91
CA LEU A 851 21.70 21.77 19.78
C LEU A 851 21.03 23.14 19.96
N GLU A 852 20.46 23.72 18.89
CA GLU A 852 19.83 25.03 18.91
C GLU A 852 18.46 25.04 19.64
N ASN A 853 17.72 23.92 19.60
CA ASN A 853 16.42 23.76 20.27
C ASN A 853 16.52 23.17 21.70
N GLY A 854 17.73 22.76 22.14
CA GLY A 854 17.96 22.19 23.48
C GLY A 854 17.68 20.68 23.63
N SER A 855 17.47 19.93 22.55
CA SER A 855 17.29 18.46 22.54
C SER A 855 18.63 17.72 22.73
N VAL A 856 19.35 18.05 23.80
CA VAL A 856 20.71 17.56 24.14
C VAL A 856 20.80 16.03 24.08
N HIS A 857 19.78 15.32 24.58
CA HIS A 857 19.75 13.85 24.60
C HIS A 857 19.65 13.23 23.19
N VAL A 858 18.97 13.89 22.26
CA VAL A 858 18.97 13.48 20.84
C VAL A 858 20.30 13.86 20.19
N ALA A 859 20.84 15.06 20.42
CA ALA A 859 22.16 15.45 19.90
C ALA A 859 23.28 14.50 20.36
N GLU A 860 23.26 14.07 21.62
CA GLU A 860 24.15 13.05 22.18
C GLU A 860 24.03 11.71 21.45
N ALA A 861 22.80 11.26 21.21
CA ALA A 861 22.53 10.01 20.49
C ALA A 861 22.96 10.07 19.01
N VAL A 862 22.80 11.24 18.36
CA VAL A 862 23.28 11.50 16.99
C VAL A 862 24.81 11.47 16.92
N LEU A 863 25.50 12.18 17.82
CA LEU A 863 26.97 12.15 17.90
C LEU A 863 27.49 10.72 18.13
N LYS A 864 26.87 9.97 19.06
CA LYS A 864 27.23 8.58 19.34
C LYS A 864 26.98 7.66 18.13
N ASP A 865 25.91 7.86 17.36
CA ASP A 865 25.65 7.06 16.16
C ASP A 865 26.69 7.31 15.06
N LEU A 866 26.93 8.59 14.73
CA LEU A 866 27.91 9.03 13.73
C LEU A 866 29.33 8.55 14.04
N LEU A 867 29.74 8.66 15.31
CA LEU A 867 31.09 8.30 15.76
C LEU A 867 31.24 6.80 16.13
N THR A 868 30.17 6.00 16.00
CA THR A 868 30.30 4.54 16.10
C THR A 868 31.00 4.00 14.85
N ILE A 869 32.23 3.53 14.97
CA ILE A 869 32.91 2.77 13.91
C ILE A 869 32.15 1.45 13.68
N ARG A 870 31.59 1.28 12.48
CA ARG A 870 30.87 0.08 12.04
C ARG A 870 31.60 -0.54 10.85
N ALA A 871 31.36 -1.83 10.59
CA ALA A 871 31.92 -2.54 9.44
C ALA A 871 30.85 -3.44 8.83
N ASP A 872 30.82 -3.54 7.50
CA ASP A 872 30.15 -4.63 6.79
C ASP A 872 31.17 -5.44 5.97
N ARG A 873 30.71 -6.25 5.01
CA ARG A 873 31.61 -7.08 4.17
C ARG A 873 32.45 -6.27 3.18
N ALA A 874 32.10 -5.02 2.90
CA ALA A 874 32.74 -4.20 1.87
C ALA A 874 33.47 -2.97 2.43
N ARG A 875 32.91 -2.28 3.44
CA ARG A 875 33.50 -1.02 3.96
C ARG A 875 33.36 -0.87 5.48
N TYR A 876 34.24 -0.03 6.03
CA TYR A 876 34.08 0.56 7.36
C TYR A 876 33.28 1.87 7.23
N TYR A 877 32.39 2.12 8.19
CA TYR A 877 31.62 3.35 8.30
C TYR A 877 32.01 4.07 9.59
N PHE A 878 32.45 5.33 9.46
CA PHE A 878 32.77 6.22 10.57
C PHE A 878 32.45 7.65 10.13
N GLY A 879 31.41 8.25 10.71
CA GLY A 879 30.86 9.53 10.26
C GLY A 879 31.64 10.77 10.69
N ALA A 880 32.86 10.60 11.23
CA ALA A 880 33.65 11.72 11.74
C ALA A 880 34.08 12.69 10.62
N ASP A 881 34.57 12.20 9.49
CA ASP A 881 34.94 13.07 8.36
C ASP A 881 33.70 13.83 7.85
N THR A 882 32.58 13.14 7.60
CA THR A 882 31.31 13.78 7.17
C THR A 882 30.77 14.79 8.19
N LEU A 883 30.97 14.56 9.50
CA LEU A 883 30.61 15.50 10.56
C LEU A 883 31.40 16.81 10.45
N PHE A 884 32.73 16.73 10.30
CA PHE A 884 33.58 17.92 10.19
C PHE A 884 33.53 18.59 8.81
N GLU A 885 33.26 17.84 7.73
CA GLU A 885 33.02 18.36 6.39
C GLU A 885 31.73 19.19 6.32
N LYS A 886 30.63 18.70 6.92
CA LYS A 886 29.36 19.43 6.95
C LYS A 886 29.30 20.51 8.04
N HIS A 887 30.00 20.32 9.16
CA HIS A 887 29.95 21.19 10.35
C HIS A 887 31.36 21.44 10.91
N PRO A 888 32.23 22.19 10.21
CA PRO A 888 33.59 22.48 10.69
C PRO A 888 33.62 23.33 11.98
N ASP A 889 32.52 24.00 12.32
CA ASP A 889 32.33 24.75 13.56
C ASP A 889 31.71 23.91 14.69
N ILE A 890 31.51 22.59 14.52
CA ILE A 890 30.83 21.73 15.50
C ILE A 890 31.45 21.81 16.90
N VAL A 891 32.78 21.83 17.00
CA VAL A 891 33.48 21.95 18.30
C VAL A 891 33.09 23.26 18.98
N LYS A 892 33.03 24.37 18.24
CA LYS A 892 32.57 25.66 18.75
C LYS A 892 31.10 25.60 19.18
N ARG A 893 30.22 24.99 18.38
CA ARG A 893 28.80 24.88 18.70
C ARG A 893 28.53 24.05 19.96
N LEU A 894 29.28 22.98 20.17
CA LEU A 894 29.24 22.23 21.42
C LEU A 894 29.80 23.06 22.59
N SER A 895 30.96 23.71 22.42
CA SER A 895 31.53 24.68 23.37
C SER A 895 30.55 25.80 23.79
N ASP A 896 29.83 26.39 22.83
CA ASP A 896 28.96 27.56 23.05
C ASP A 896 27.56 27.17 23.59
N ARG A 897 27.09 25.93 23.38
CA ARG A 897 25.69 25.52 23.62
C ARG A 897 25.48 24.25 24.45
N ALA A 898 26.40 23.29 24.39
CA ALA A 898 26.29 22.01 25.09
C ALA A 898 27.67 21.43 25.49
N PRO A 899 28.43 22.09 26.40
CA PRO A 899 29.77 21.63 26.80
C PRO A 899 29.80 20.19 27.30
N GLN A 900 28.71 19.71 27.91
CA GLN A 900 28.50 18.34 28.35
C GLN A 900 28.59 17.28 27.23
N LEU A 901 28.53 17.68 25.96
CA LEU A 901 28.70 16.81 24.80
C LEU A 901 30.13 16.81 24.23
N LEU A 902 31.02 17.71 24.69
CA LEU A 902 32.44 17.68 24.30
C LEU A 902 33.12 16.35 24.68
N PRO A 903 32.91 15.76 25.88
CA PRO A 903 33.44 14.42 26.18
C PRO A 903 32.93 13.35 25.21
N VAL A 904 31.67 13.44 24.78
CA VAL A 904 31.04 12.47 23.86
C VAL A 904 31.61 12.57 22.45
N LEU A 905 31.90 13.79 21.96
CA LEU A 905 32.65 13.99 20.72
C LEU A 905 34.09 13.45 20.85
N LEU A 906 34.79 13.79 21.94
CA LEU A 906 36.20 13.41 22.13
C LEU A 906 36.39 11.90 22.28
N ASP A 907 35.57 11.20 23.08
CA ASP A 907 35.60 9.73 23.17
C ASP A 907 35.25 9.07 21.83
N GLY A 908 34.33 9.65 21.05
CA GLY A 908 33.98 9.18 19.72
C GLY A 908 35.11 9.30 18.68
N LEU A 909 36.09 10.17 18.93
CA LEU A 909 37.32 10.27 18.13
C LEU A 909 38.45 9.32 18.61
N VAL A 910 38.14 8.34 19.48
CA VAL A 910 39.13 7.39 20.02
C VAL A 910 38.69 5.93 19.84
N TRP A 911 39.36 5.21 18.93
CA TRP A 911 39.18 3.77 18.81
C TRP A 911 40.11 2.99 19.75
N ARG A 912 39.58 2.00 20.47
CA ARG A 912 40.32 1.18 21.44
C ARG A 912 40.21 -0.30 21.06
N SER A 913 41.35 -0.98 20.90
CA SER A 913 41.41 -2.40 20.52
C SER A 913 40.75 -3.30 21.57
N HIS A 914 39.88 -4.23 21.15
CA HIS A 914 39.39 -5.30 22.02
C HIS A 914 40.50 -6.26 22.44
N ARG A 915 41.50 -6.51 21.57
CA ARG A 915 42.70 -7.28 21.93
C ARG A 915 43.62 -6.44 22.81
N THR A 916 43.95 -6.97 23.99
CA THR A 916 45.07 -6.51 24.81
C THR A 916 46.39 -7.12 24.32
N LEU A 917 47.48 -6.49 24.71
CA LEU A 917 48.86 -6.93 24.51
C LEU A 917 49.51 -7.09 25.90
N GLU A 918 50.64 -7.80 25.96
CA GLU A 918 51.44 -7.98 27.20
C GLU A 918 50.58 -8.47 28.39
N ASN A 919 49.98 -9.65 28.23
CA ASN A 919 49.16 -10.33 29.26
C ASN A 919 48.03 -9.47 29.88
N GLY A 920 47.54 -8.47 29.14
CA GLY A 920 46.48 -7.57 29.60
C GLY A 920 46.94 -6.16 29.96
N GLN A 921 48.24 -5.92 30.12
CA GLN A 921 48.78 -4.65 30.62
C GLN A 921 48.70 -3.50 29.61
N LYS A 922 48.72 -3.78 28.30
CA LYS A 922 48.65 -2.75 27.25
C LYS A 922 47.48 -2.98 26.30
N ARG A 923 46.99 -1.91 25.68
CA ARG A 923 45.93 -1.92 24.67
C ARG A 923 46.24 -0.89 23.58
N ARG A 924 46.12 -1.28 22.31
CA ARG A 924 46.26 -0.32 21.20
C ARG A 924 45.07 0.66 21.21
N VAL A 925 45.38 1.94 21.07
CA VAL A 925 44.43 3.04 20.92
C VAL A 925 44.83 3.87 19.69
N ASN A 926 43.85 4.24 18.86
CA ASN A 926 44.03 5.14 17.72
C ASN A 926 43.22 6.43 17.99
N TYR A 927 43.81 7.60 17.71
CA TYR A 927 43.18 8.92 17.92
C TYR A 927 42.92 9.63 16.59
N PHE A 928 41.66 9.97 16.31
CA PHE A 928 41.22 10.58 15.04
C PHE A 928 41.17 12.11 15.13
N VAL A 929 42.30 12.72 15.50
CA VAL A 929 42.40 14.15 15.83
C VAL A 929 42.69 15.08 14.63
N ARG A 930 42.55 14.60 13.38
CA ARG A 930 42.86 15.39 12.16
C ARG A 930 42.16 16.74 12.16
N HIS A 931 40.84 16.76 12.25
CA HIS A 931 40.01 17.98 12.22
C HIS A 931 40.12 18.83 13.50
N MET A 932 40.63 18.25 14.58
CA MET A 932 40.96 18.98 15.82
C MET A 932 42.27 19.77 15.71
N LEU A 933 43.11 19.46 14.71
CA LEU A 933 44.44 20.07 14.50
C LEU A 933 44.53 20.86 13.20
N ILE A 934 43.84 20.43 12.14
CA ILE A 934 43.92 20.98 10.78
C ILE A 934 42.49 21.30 10.29
N ALA A 935 42.27 22.52 9.82
CA ALA A 935 41.03 22.96 9.20
C ALA A 935 40.93 22.50 7.72
N SER A 936 39.76 22.63 7.11
CA SER A 936 39.53 22.23 5.70
C SER A 936 40.45 22.95 4.69
N GLY A 937 40.90 24.17 4.99
CA GLY A 937 41.89 24.93 4.19
C GLY A 937 43.36 24.57 4.45
N GLY A 938 43.66 23.59 5.32
CA GLY A 938 45.03 23.20 5.67
C GLY A 938 45.68 24.01 6.81
N GLU A 939 45.06 25.11 7.25
CA GLU A 939 45.49 25.91 8.41
C GLU A 939 45.27 25.16 9.75
N PHE A 940 45.86 25.67 10.84
CA PHE A 940 45.62 25.12 12.18
C PHE A 940 44.16 25.29 12.61
N SER A 941 43.55 24.19 13.07
CA SER A 941 42.16 24.19 13.55
C SER A 941 42.03 24.95 14.88
N PRO A 942 41.11 25.93 15.00
CA PRO A 942 40.85 26.63 16.26
C PRO A 942 40.12 25.77 17.31
N ALA A 943 39.81 24.51 17.01
CA ALA A 943 39.06 23.60 17.89
C ALA A 943 39.64 23.49 19.32
N ILE A 944 40.95 23.37 19.45
CA ILE A 944 41.62 23.30 20.78
C ILE A 944 41.45 24.63 21.54
N LYS A 945 41.52 25.77 20.83
CA LYS A 945 41.31 27.09 21.43
C LYS A 945 39.87 27.24 21.95
N TRP A 946 38.88 26.82 21.17
CA TRP A 946 37.47 26.84 21.58
C TRP A 946 37.23 26.00 22.84
N ILE A 947 37.74 24.77 22.90
CA ILE A 947 37.66 23.93 24.11
C ILE A 947 38.34 24.61 25.30
N SER A 948 39.52 25.20 25.12
CA SER A 948 40.24 25.91 26.20
C SER A 948 39.54 27.17 26.72
N SER A 949 38.60 27.74 25.94
CA SER A 949 37.78 28.90 26.33
C SER A 949 36.40 28.53 26.90
N SER A 950 36.12 27.23 27.09
CA SER A 950 34.83 26.70 27.56
C SER A 950 34.93 25.95 28.90
N GLY A 951 36.03 26.14 29.63
CA GLY A 951 36.27 25.59 30.98
C GLY A 951 36.21 26.67 32.06
#